data_AF-L7M614-F1
#
_entry.id   AF-L7M614-F1
#
_cell.length_a   1.000
_cell.length_b   1.000
_cell.length_c   1.000
_cell.angle_alpha   90.00
_cell.angle_beta   90.00
_cell.angle_gamma   90.00
#
_symmetry.space_group_name_H-M   'P 1'
#
loop_
_entity.id
_entity.type
_entity.pdbx_description
1 polymer ?
#
loop_
_entity_poly.entity_id
_entity_poly.type
_entity_poly.pdbx_seq_one_letter_code
_entity_poly.pdbx_strand_id
1 'polypeptide(L)'
;MAADVDFRTDIVHFLLDAYTARVHSKDGSQGEAVRKLFQSAVLKSIVPLKKTQLTEFVDFLTSLLLRIKASLGDGASADIKKCLKKTKHTLEKIDSAAGLDESVATAFKVLLLYLTILTALGISDDPSSLQEVCSSARDLLSETSEAEEEHKAKWVQLVVDLALSMLSMQSLHVRAIATAAFAHLHNQLSDEALGLLLDVFSAKKSGDKDEEEDSDDDEEMDDGAEGGEESESEESDEDSDVEGEENSDPDEELRSRLRAALGSAAADEEDSSAEDVVPTDDQMFELDGAIAEAFRGRLRPANKEKSKERTVSIHFQTRCLNLLNNYAKSGVAPLHHLVQIAAMLVKASSSNALRGSHEVLNVISDTLHVISSTRKFGTISDVRSEIESLTSTVMEQVNLVSHVGMKNALSSLCAFLVRCHKKICNELAINKVDKHWYMPLYMKTLDSYLDENSHISPQLFVKLMEAHPEHCLDFIEHLVPRATDCAERNYKRLHILGLLVAALRIVQVDASSKEKLTSALEALSELSIKLMTDMTEKSEPKQHLLVEVCDLLLLVAKQCANVGMECPIRGNGKLEQSLTSLRNTKMSKRKPLKAKLAALLKSVQTTSVNPSAKPAKSKRKSTAMNGDATPKKHARKS
;
A
#
# COMPACT_ATOMS: atom_id res chain seq x y z
N MET A 1 33.33 -13.05 -3.73
CA MET A 1 32.51 -12.23 -4.64
C MET A 1 33.18 -12.09 -6.00
N ALA A 2 34.40 -11.54 -6.12
CA ALA A 2 35.10 -11.47 -7.42
C ALA A 2 35.18 -12.81 -8.18
N ALA A 3 35.61 -13.89 -7.53
CA ALA A 3 35.70 -15.22 -8.15
C ALA A 3 34.36 -15.81 -8.65
N ASP A 4 33.23 -15.37 -8.07
CA ASP A 4 31.89 -15.82 -8.43
C ASP A 4 31.33 -15.00 -9.61
N VAL A 5 31.68 -13.72 -9.68
CA VAL A 5 31.37 -12.81 -10.80
C VAL A 5 32.16 -13.20 -12.06
N ASP A 6 33.44 -13.54 -11.91
CA ASP A 6 34.29 -14.01 -13.01
C ASP A 6 33.77 -15.34 -13.57
N PHE A 7 33.45 -16.30 -12.70
CA PHE A 7 32.88 -17.58 -13.09
C PHE A 7 31.53 -17.45 -13.80
N ARG A 8 30.62 -16.59 -13.31
CA ARG A 8 29.36 -16.27 -14.00
C ARG A 8 29.63 -15.70 -15.39
N THR A 9 30.58 -14.78 -15.48
CA THR A 9 30.95 -14.13 -16.75
C THR A 9 31.44 -15.15 -17.76
N ASP A 10 32.30 -16.07 -17.34
CA ASP A 10 32.81 -17.17 -18.17
C ASP A 10 31.70 -18.12 -18.64
N ILE A 11 30.75 -18.48 -17.77
CA ILE A 11 29.58 -19.30 -18.14
C ILE A 11 28.74 -18.60 -19.20
N VAL A 12 28.42 -17.32 -18.99
CA VAL A 12 27.57 -16.58 -19.94
C VAL A 12 28.28 -16.42 -21.28
N HIS A 13 29.59 -16.14 -21.28
CA HIS A 13 30.38 -16.13 -22.52
C HIS A 13 30.35 -17.49 -23.23
N PHE A 14 30.49 -18.59 -22.51
CA PHE A 14 30.39 -19.93 -23.07
C PHE A 14 29.00 -20.20 -23.69
N LEU A 15 27.91 -19.85 -22.99
CA LEU A 15 26.55 -19.98 -23.51
C LEU A 15 26.35 -19.15 -24.78
N LEU A 16 26.96 -17.97 -24.84
CA LEU A 16 26.87 -17.06 -25.97
C LEU A 16 27.67 -17.56 -27.18
N ASP A 17 28.86 -18.09 -26.97
CA ASP A 17 29.66 -18.76 -28.00
C ASP A 17 28.92 -20.00 -28.54
N ALA A 18 28.27 -20.77 -27.67
CA ALA A 18 27.45 -21.92 -28.06
C ALA A 18 26.21 -21.51 -28.88
N TYR A 19 25.53 -20.43 -28.48
CA TYR A 19 24.41 -19.85 -29.21
C TYR A 19 24.84 -19.42 -30.62
N THR A 20 25.91 -18.63 -30.72
CA THR A 20 26.38 -18.06 -31.99
C THR A 20 26.90 -19.12 -32.96
N ALA A 21 27.57 -20.16 -32.47
CA ALA A 21 27.96 -21.31 -33.29
C ALA A 21 26.75 -22.00 -33.96
N ARG A 22 25.59 -22.02 -33.28
CA ARG A 22 24.35 -22.66 -33.77
C ARG A 22 23.51 -21.75 -34.69
N VAL A 23 23.56 -20.43 -34.52
CA VAL A 23 22.88 -19.47 -35.42
C VAL A 23 23.42 -19.55 -36.86
N HIS A 24 24.69 -19.91 -37.03
CA HIS A 24 25.32 -20.09 -38.35
C HIS A 24 25.02 -21.46 -39.00
N SER A 25 24.43 -22.40 -38.26
CA SER A 25 23.98 -23.68 -38.79
C SER A 25 22.60 -23.53 -39.42
N LYS A 26 22.45 -23.87 -40.71
CA LYS A 26 21.14 -23.93 -41.39
C LYS A 26 20.35 -25.14 -40.88
N ASP A 27 19.85 -25.08 -39.65
CA ASP A 27 19.05 -26.17 -39.09
C ASP A 27 17.55 -25.82 -39.10
N GLY A 28 16.73 -26.83 -39.43
CA GLY A 28 15.27 -26.76 -39.48
C GLY A 28 14.61 -26.52 -38.11
N SER A 29 13.35 -26.95 -37.93
CA SER A 29 12.55 -26.68 -36.71
C SER A 29 13.24 -27.04 -35.38
N GLN A 30 14.10 -28.07 -35.35
CA GLN A 30 14.90 -28.43 -34.17
C GLN A 30 15.99 -27.39 -33.84
N GLY A 31 16.58 -26.73 -34.83
CA GLY A 31 17.58 -25.67 -34.63
C GLY A 31 16.98 -24.38 -34.06
N GLU A 32 15.69 -24.12 -34.32
CA GLU A 32 14.97 -22.99 -33.72
C GLU A 32 14.64 -23.22 -32.24
N ALA A 33 14.14 -24.40 -31.88
CA ALA A 33 13.86 -24.75 -30.48
C ALA A 33 15.13 -24.70 -29.61
N VAL A 34 16.26 -25.20 -30.14
CA VAL A 34 17.56 -25.13 -29.46
C VAL A 34 18.05 -23.69 -29.33
N ARG A 35 17.87 -22.83 -30.36
CA ARG A 35 18.19 -21.41 -30.27
C ARG A 35 17.39 -20.70 -29.17
N LYS A 36 16.09 -20.98 -29.04
CA LYS A 36 15.24 -20.45 -27.97
C LYS A 36 15.68 -20.91 -26.57
N LEU A 37 16.11 -22.17 -26.43
CA LEU A 37 16.69 -22.68 -25.18
C LEU A 37 17.95 -21.92 -24.76
N PHE A 38 18.89 -21.68 -25.68
CA PHE A 38 20.10 -20.90 -25.38
C PHE A 38 19.78 -19.42 -25.11
N GLN A 39 18.85 -18.82 -25.87
CA GLN A 39 18.36 -17.46 -25.61
C GLN A 39 17.78 -17.34 -24.19
N SER A 40 16.94 -18.29 -23.77
CA SER A 40 16.36 -18.34 -22.42
C SER A 40 17.43 -18.54 -21.35
N ALA A 41 18.39 -19.46 -21.55
CA ALA A 41 19.49 -19.68 -20.62
C ALA A 41 20.37 -18.44 -20.46
N VAL A 42 20.68 -17.75 -21.56
CA VAL A 42 21.42 -16.49 -21.54
C VAL A 42 20.61 -15.41 -20.82
N LEU A 43 19.31 -15.26 -21.11
CA LEU A 43 18.43 -14.30 -20.44
C LEU A 43 18.40 -14.51 -18.91
N LYS A 44 18.21 -15.76 -18.47
CA LYS A 44 18.23 -16.13 -17.03
C LYS A 44 19.58 -15.86 -16.37
N SER A 45 20.66 -15.87 -17.14
CA SER A 45 22.02 -15.64 -16.62
C SER A 45 22.43 -14.16 -16.63
N ILE A 46 21.75 -13.30 -17.40
CA ILE A 46 21.96 -11.85 -17.46
C ILE A 46 20.97 -11.16 -16.52
N VAL A 47 20.99 -11.55 -15.25
CA VAL A 47 20.17 -10.94 -14.20
C VAL A 47 21.11 -10.38 -13.14
N PRO A 48 20.92 -9.14 -12.68
CA PRO A 48 21.72 -8.62 -11.58
C PRO A 48 21.47 -9.47 -10.33
N LEU A 49 22.53 -9.96 -9.69
CA LEU A 49 22.40 -10.69 -8.42
C LEU A 49 21.96 -9.68 -7.35
N LYS A 50 21.21 -10.14 -6.33
CA LYS A 50 20.68 -9.29 -5.23
C LYS A 50 21.72 -8.38 -4.53
N LYS A 51 23.03 -8.60 -4.74
CA LYS A 51 24.14 -7.84 -4.14
C LYS A 51 25.09 -7.18 -5.16
N THR A 52 24.88 -7.33 -6.47
CA THR A 52 25.77 -6.75 -7.49
C THR A 52 25.54 -5.24 -7.56
N GLN A 53 26.62 -4.46 -7.54
CA GLN A 53 26.50 -3.02 -7.78
C GLN A 53 26.14 -2.77 -9.25
N LEU A 54 25.29 -1.80 -9.51
CA LEU A 54 24.81 -1.55 -10.88
C LEU A 54 25.96 -1.12 -11.82
N THR A 55 27.02 -0.50 -11.29
CA THR A 55 28.26 -0.18 -12.00
C THR A 55 29.02 -1.45 -12.45
N GLU A 56 29.22 -2.41 -11.55
CA GLU A 56 29.79 -3.73 -11.89
C GLU A 56 28.94 -4.46 -12.93
N PHE A 57 27.61 -4.27 -12.88
CA PHE A 57 26.70 -4.83 -13.86
C PHE A 57 26.85 -4.18 -15.25
N VAL A 58 27.09 -2.86 -15.32
CA VAL A 58 27.43 -2.18 -16.59
C VAL A 58 28.69 -2.78 -17.20
N ASP A 59 29.74 -3.02 -16.41
CA ASP A 59 30.99 -3.61 -16.89
C ASP A 59 30.77 -5.02 -17.45
N PHE A 60 29.99 -5.82 -16.74
CA PHE A 60 29.57 -7.16 -17.19
C PHE A 60 28.80 -7.11 -18.52
N LEU A 61 27.77 -6.25 -18.62
CA LEU A 61 27.00 -6.09 -19.86
C LEU A 61 27.87 -5.58 -21.02
N THR A 62 28.82 -4.69 -20.74
CA THR A 62 29.75 -4.16 -21.73
C THR A 62 30.67 -5.26 -22.26
N SER A 63 31.23 -6.08 -21.36
CA SER A 63 32.03 -7.27 -21.71
C SER A 63 31.24 -8.23 -22.61
N LEU A 64 29.97 -8.48 -22.26
CA LEU A 64 29.09 -9.34 -23.04
C LEU A 64 28.81 -8.78 -24.44
N LEU A 65 28.52 -7.49 -24.55
CA LEU A 65 28.29 -6.82 -25.83
C LEU A 65 29.53 -6.88 -26.74
N LEU A 66 30.72 -6.72 -26.18
CA LEU A 66 31.98 -6.89 -26.91
C LEU A 66 32.15 -8.32 -27.43
N ARG A 67 31.81 -9.33 -26.61
CA ARG A 67 31.83 -10.74 -27.04
C ARG A 67 30.84 -11.01 -28.15
N ILE A 68 29.59 -10.55 -28.02
CA ILE A 68 28.55 -10.62 -29.07
C ILE A 68 29.08 -10.03 -30.37
N LYS A 69 29.67 -8.83 -30.33
CA LYS A 69 30.23 -8.18 -31.51
C LYS A 69 31.35 -9.00 -32.16
N ALA A 70 32.20 -9.65 -31.36
CA ALA A 70 33.29 -10.48 -31.86
C ALA A 70 32.79 -11.80 -32.47
N SER A 71 31.80 -12.45 -31.84
CA SER A 71 31.27 -13.75 -32.26
C SER A 71 30.29 -13.66 -33.44
N LEU A 72 29.51 -12.58 -33.54
CA LEU A 72 28.59 -12.36 -34.67
C LEU A 72 29.32 -12.08 -36.00
N GLY A 73 30.59 -11.66 -35.94
CA GLY A 73 31.48 -11.56 -37.10
C GLY A 73 30.84 -10.92 -38.33
N ASP A 74 31.09 -11.52 -39.51
CA ASP A 74 30.47 -11.07 -40.76
C ASP A 74 29.08 -11.66 -41.05
N GLY A 75 28.67 -12.70 -40.32
CA GLY A 75 27.41 -13.43 -40.52
C GLY A 75 26.15 -12.74 -39.96
N ALA A 76 26.31 -11.73 -39.10
CA ALA A 76 25.18 -10.99 -38.55
C ALA A 76 24.44 -10.12 -39.58
N SER A 77 23.12 -10.00 -39.41
CA SER A 77 22.29 -9.07 -40.18
C SER A 77 22.87 -7.65 -40.13
N ALA A 78 22.76 -6.93 -41.25
CA ALA A 78 23.18 -5.53 -41.35
C ALA A 78 22.54 -4.66 -40.27
N ASP A 79 21.31 -4.98 -39.86
CA ASP A 79 20.56 -4.26 -38.82
C ASP A 79 21.19 -4.44 -37.44
N ILE A 80 21.61 -5.65 -37.07
CA ILE A 80 22.28 -5.93 -35.79
C ILE A 80 23.65 -5.23 -35.75
N LYS A 81 24.42 -5.29 -36.84
CA LYS A 81 25.70 -4.56 -36.94
C LYS A 81 25.50 -3.04 -36.80
N LYS A 82 24.43 -2.49 -37.39
CA LYS A 82 24.08 -1.07 -37.28
C LYS A 82 23.66 -0.71 -35.86
N CYS A 83 22.84 -1.55 -35.22
CA CYS A 83 22.42 -1.42 -33.84
C CYS A 83 23.63 -1.37 -32.88
N LEU A 84 24.51 -2.37 -32.91
CA LEU A 84 25.71 -2.42 -32.06
C LEU A 84 26.63 -1.20 -32.25
N LYS A 85 26.78 -0.70 -33.49
CA LYS A 85 27.55 0.52 -33.77
C LYS A 85 26.88 1.76 -33.18
N LYS A 86 25.56 1.90 -33.29
CA LYS A 86 24.80 3.02 -32.72
C LYS A 86 24.92 3.00 -31.19
N THR A 87 24.67 1.87 -30.54
CA THR A 87 24.80 1.73 -29.08
C THR A 87 26.20 2.12 -28.61
N LYS A 88 27.24 1.60 -29.27
CA LYS A 88 28.62 1.94 -28.92
C LYS A 88 28.87 3.45 -29.00
N HIS A 89 28.43 4.10 -30.07
CA HIS A 89 28.58 5.54 -30.25
C HIS A 89 27.82 6.34 -29.18
N THR A 90 26.61 5.90 -28.82
CA THR A 90 25.83 6.52 -27.75
C THR A 90 26.52 6.38 -26.39
N LEU A 91 27.08 5.21 -26.08
CA LEU A 91 27.85 4.98 -24.85
C LEU A 91 29.09 5.87 -24.76
N GLU A 92 29.89 5.93 -25.83
CA GLU A 92 31.08 6.80 -25.89
C GLU A 92 30.71 8.27 -25.67
N LYS A 93 29.58 8.73 -26.23
CA LYS A 93 29.09 10.09 -26.00
C LYS A 93 28.65 10.33 -24.56
N ILE A 94 27.96 9.38 -23.93
CA ILE A 94 27.54 9.46 -22.52
C ILE A 94 28.75 9.49 -21.59
N ASP A 95 29.76 8.67 -21.85
CA ASP A 95 31.03 8.68 -21.10
C ASP A 95 31.76 10.03 -21.21
N SER A 96 31.62 10.70 -22.35
CA SER A 96 32.20 12.02 -22.59
C SER A 96 31.31 13.21 -22.17
N ALA A 97 30.08 12.96 -21.73
CA ALA A 97 29.13 14.01 -21.41
C ALA A 97 29.49 14.69 -20.09
N ALA A 98 30.01 15.93 -20.17
CA ALA A 98 30.27 16.74 -19.00
C ALA A 98 28.96 17.14 -18.32
N GLY A 99 28.88 17.02 -16.99
CA GLY A 99 27.72 17.45 -16.18
C GLY A 99 26.64 16.38 -15.94
N LEU A 100 26.72 15.22 -16.60
CA LEU A 100 25.77 14.13 -16.35
C LEU A 100 26.11 13.41 -15.03
N ASP A 101 25.10 13.27 -14.15
CA ASP A 101 25.27 12.55 -12.90
C ASP A 101 25.61 11.07 -13.14
N GLU A 102 26.56 10.52 -12.37
CA GLU A 102 27.04 9.15 -12.52
C GLU A 102 25.89 8.13 -12.35
N SER A 103 24.91 8.41 -11.48
CA SER A 103 23.76 7.54 -11.26
C SER A 103 22.85 7.49 -12.48
N VAL A 104 22.60 8.65 -13.10
CA VAL A 104 21.78 8.78 -14.31
C VAL A 104 22.49 8.11 -15.48
N ALA A 105 23.80 8.35 -15.64
CA ALA A 105 24.62 7.70 -16.66
C ALA A 105 24.61 6.17 -16.49
N THR A 106 24.79 5.66 -15.26
CA THR A 106 24.81 4.23 -14.96
C THR A 106 23.45 3.59 -15.26
N ALA A 107 22.35 4.20 -14.80
CA ALA A 107 21.00 3.73 -15.07
C ALA A 107 20.72 3.66 -16.58
N PHE A 108 21.07 4.72 -17.33
CA PHE A 108 20.91 4.75 -18.78
C PHE A 108 21.74 3.65 -19.47
N LYS A 109 23.02 3.50 -19.10
CA LYS A 109 23.91 2.48 -19.67
C LYS A 109 23.37 1.08 -19.45
N VAL A 110 22.88 0.76 -18.26
CA VAL A 110 22.31 -0.57 -17.97
C VAL A 110 21.11 -0.86 -18.87
N LEU A 111 20.15 0.07 -18.95
CA LEU A 111 18.95 -0.12 -19.78
C LEU A 111 19.31 -0.26 -21.26
N LEU A 112 20.16 0.64 -21.76
CA LEU A 112 20.60 0.63 -23.16
C LEU A 112 21.37 -0.65 -23.53
N LEU A 113 22.35 -1.04 -22.71
CA LEU A 113 23.16 -2.24 -22.94
C LEU A 113 22.28 -3.48 -22.90
N TYR A 114 21.40 -3.58 -21.91
CA TYR A 114 20.52 -4.73 -21.77
C TYR A 114 19.57 -4.87 -22.95
N LEU A 115 18.88 -3.79 -23.35
CA LEU A 115 18.04 -3.79 -24.55
C LEU A 115 18.83 -4.15 -25.81
N THR A 116 20.03 -3.61 -25.98
CA THR A 116 20.89 -3.93 -27.12
C THR A 116 21.24 -5.41 -27.17
N ILE A 117 21.54 -6.02 -26.03
CA ILE A 117 21.83 -7.46 -25.94
C ILE A 117 20.59 -8.27 -26.31
N LEU A 118 19.41 -7.91 -25.81
CA LEU A 118 18.16 -8.60 -26.15
C LEU A 118 17.86 -8.54 -27.65
N THR A 119 18.02 -7.37 -28.28
CA THR A 119 17.84 -7.21 -29.72
C THR A 119 18.90 -7.99 -30.51
N ALA A 120 20.17 -7.93 -30.10
CA ALA A 120 21.26 -8.62 -30.80
C ALA A 120 21.13 -10.15 -30.73
N LEU A 121 20.54 -10.67 -29.66
CA LEU A 121 20.25 -12.09 -29.48
C LEU A 121 18.89 -12.51 -30.04
N GLY A 122 18.11 -11.59 -30.62
CA GLY A 122 16.75 -11.89 -31.12
C GLY A 122 15.80 -12.39 -30.03
N ILE A 123 15.97 -11.88 -28.80
CA ILE A 123 15.07 -12.15 -27.65
C ILE A 123 13.94 -11.11 -27.61
N SER A 124 14.20 -9.91 -28.14
CA SER A 124 13.20 -8.85 -28.31
C SER A 124 13.07 -8.54 -29.80
N ASP A 125 11.84 -8.64 -30.31
CA ASP A 125 11.49 -8.42 -31.71
C ASP A 125 11.20 -6.95 -32.05
N ASP A 126 11.29 -6.04 -31.07
CA ASP A 126 11.07 -4.61 -31.29
C ASP A 126 12.39 -3.80 -31.29
N PRO A 127 13.08 -3.68 -32.44
CA PRO A 127 14.27 -2.85 -32.55
C PRO A 127 13.94 -1.34 -32.57
N SER A 128 12.67 -0.95 -32.63
CA SER A 128 12.27 0.45 -32.79
C SER A 128 12.50 1.26 -31.51
N SER A 129 12.11 0.72 -30.35
CA SER A 129 12.32 1.38 -29.06
C SER A 129 13.82 1.59 -28.74
N LEU A 130 14.70 0.66 -29.12
CA LEU A 130 16.15 0.88 -29.00
C LEU A 130 16.67 1.98 -29.96
N GLN A 131 16.11 2.05 -31.16
CA GLN A 131 16.47 3.09 -32.12
C GLN A 131 16.04 4.48 -31.62
N GLU A 132 14.85 4.59 -31.07
CA GLU A 132 14.30 5.82 -30.48
C GLU A 132 15.18 6.31 -29.33
N VAL A 133 15.52 5.44 -28.38
CA VAL A 133 16.45 5.76 -27.27
C VAL A 133 17.79 6.28 -27.78
N CYS A 134 18.36 5.63 -28.79
CA CYS A 134 19.63 6.07 -29.38
C CYS A 134 19.53 7.39 -30.15
N SER A 135 18.38 7.74 -30.74
CA SER A 135 18.16 9.08 -31.31
C SER A 135 18.03 10.12 -30.21
N SER A 136 17.10 9.93 -29.27
CA SER A 136 16.80 10.89 -28.21
C SER A 136 18.05 11.22 -27.39
N ALA A 137 18.87 10.22 -27.04
CA ALA A 137 20.13 10.45 -26.36
C ALA A 137 21.14 11.26 -27.19
N ARG A 138 21.21 11.05 -28.51
CA ARG A 138 22.13 11.80 -29.37
C ARG A 138 21.68 13.24 -29.58
N ASP A 139 20.39 13.44 -29.73
CA ASP A 139 19.78 14.76 -29.91
C ASP A 139 20.01 15.58 -28.65
N LEU A 140 19.76 15.00 -27.48
CA LEU A 140 20.03 15.62 -26.19
C LEU A 140 21.51 15.95 -25.98
N LEU A 141 22.45 15.06 -26.37
CA LEU A 141 23.90 15.36 -26.31
C LEU A 141 24.37 16.39 -27.36
N SER A 142 23.55 16.72 -28.36
CA SER A 142 23.87 17.70 -29.39
C SER A 142 23.32 19.10 -29.10
N GLU A 143 22.43 19.23 -28.12
CA GLU A 143 21.92 20.51 -27.63
C GLU A 143 23.01 21.23 -26.83
N THR A 144 23.61 22.27 -27.42
CA THR A 144 24.74 23.02 -26.81
C THR A 144 24.32 24.34 -26.14
N SER A 145 23.02 24.67 -26.09
CA SER A 145 22.54 26.01 -25.70
C SER A 145 21.59 26.06 -24.51
N GLU A 146 21.36 24.94 -23.83
CA GLU A 146 20.43 24.87 -22.70
C GLU A 146 21.14 25.03 -21.36
N ALA A 147 20.41 25.47 -20.34
CA ALA A 147 20.93 25.51 -18.98
C ALA A 147 21.28 24.09 -18.51
N GLU A 148 22.40 23.92 -17.80
CA GLU A 148 22.88 22.60 -17.34
C GLU A 148 21.81 21.81 -16.56
N GLU A 149 20.96 22.49 -15.80
CA GLU A 149 19.85 21.84 -15.06
C GLU A 149 18.72 21.32 -15.96
N GLU A 150 18.38 22.04 -17.02
CA GLU A 150 17.33 21.64 -17.97
C GLU A 150 17.76 20.38 -18.73
N HIS A 151 19.03 20.35 -19.15
CA HIS A 151 19.63 19.18 -19.78
C HIS A 151 19.60 17.96 -18.86
N LYS A 152 20.01 18.13 -17.59
CA LYS A 152 19.97 17.07 -16.58
C LYS A 152 18.56 16.54 -16.36
N ALA A 153 17.55 17.40 -16.27
CA ALA A 153 16.15 17.01 -16.10
C ALA A 153 15.66 16.16 -17.30
N LYS A 154 15.99 16.56 -18.53
CA LYS A 154 15.66 15.80 -19.74
C LYS A 154 16.29 14.40 -19.76
N TRP A 155 17.53 14.24 -19.29
CA TRP A 155 18.14 12.90 -19.16
C TRP A 155 17.38 12.01 -18.21
N VAL A 156 16.98 12.55 -17.05
CA VAL A 156 16.23 11.79 -16.05
C VAL A 156 14.88 11.36 -16.63
N GLN A 157 14.17 12.26 -17.33
CA GLN A 157 12.91 11.92 -18.03
C GLN A 157 13.12 10.78 -19.04
N LEU A 158 14.18 10.85 -19.85
CA LEU A 158 14.48 9.82 -20.84
C LEU A 158 14.76 8.45 -20.20
N VAL A 159 15.48 8.41 -19.06
CA VAL A 159 15.71 7.15 -18.33
C VAL A 159 14.41 6.62 -17.72
N VAL A 160 13.55 7.48 -17.17
CA VAL A 160 12.25 7.08 -16.61
C VAL A 160 11.33 6.52 -17.69
N ASP A 161 11.22 7.19 -18.84
CA ASP A 161 10.42 6.72 -19.98
C ASP A 161 10.92 5.37 -20.51
N LEU A 162 12.23 5.19 -20.58
CA LEU A 162 12.84 3.91 -20.94
C LEU A 162 12.54 2.81 -19.91
N ALA A 163 12.60 3.13 -18.61
CA ALA A 163 12.25 2.20 -17.55
C ALA A 163 10.76 1.80 -17.62
N LEU A 164 9.86 2.74 -17.91
CA LEU A 164 8.43 2.49 -18.12
C LEU A 164 8.19 1.59 -19.33
N SER A 165 8.87 1.85 -20.44
CA SER A 165 8.84 1.02 -21.65
C SER A 165 9.33 -0.41 -21.37
N MET A 166 10.38 -0.57 -20.56
CA MET A 166 10.84 -1.89 -20.13
C MET A 166 9.89 -2.56 -19.12
N LEU A 167 9.18 -1.80 -18.29
CA LEU A 167 8.20 -2.32 -17.35
C LEU A 167 6.93 -2.84 -18.01
N SER A 168 6.57 -2.31 -19.19
CA SER A 168 5.45 -2.78 -19.99
C SER A 168 5.75 -4.11 -20.70
N MET A 169 7.02 -4.47 -20.86
CA MET A 169 7.43 -5.77 -21.43
C MET A 169 7.02 -6.94 -20.52
N GLN A 170 6.72 -8.08 -21.12
CA GLN A 170 6.26 -9.29 -20.38
C GLN A 170 7.40 -9.94 -19.57
N SER A 171 8.65 -9.79 -20.01
CA SER A 171 9.82 -10.45 -19.40
C SER A 171 10.10 -9.97 -17.96
N LEU A 172 10.07 -10.89 -16.99
CA LEU A 172 10.39 -10.61 -15.58
C LEU A 172 11.79 -10.00 -15.40
N HIS A 173 12.79 -10.53 -16.12
CA HIS A 173 14.19 -10.10 -16.02
C HIS A 173 14.38 -8.65 -16.49
N VAL A 174 13.72 -8.28 -17.60
CA VAL A 174 13.67 -6.90 -18.10
C VAL A 174 13.13 -5.98 -17.02
N ARG A 175 12.02 -6.37 -16.38
CA ARG A 175 11.36 -5.57 -15.33
C ARG A 175 12.23 -5.41 -14.09
N ALA A 176 12.96 -6.44 -13.69
CA ALA A 176 13.91 -6.38 -12.58
C ALA A 176 15.02 -5.35 -12.85
N ILE A 177 15.53 -5.31 -14.09
CA ILE A 177 16.57 -4.35 -14.49
C ILE A 177 16.03 -2.93 -14.56
N ALA A 178 14.82 -2.74 -15.10
CA ALA A 178 14.14 -1.44 -15.07
C ALA A 178 13.96 -0.91 -13.65
N THR A 179 13.55 -1.79 -12.73
CA THR A 179 13.39 -1.46 -11.30
C THR A 179 14.73 -1.09 -10.65
N ALA A 180 15.80 -1.84 -10.94
CA ALA A 180 17.13 -1.54 -10.43
C ALA A 180 17.68 -0.21 -10.97
N ALA A 181 17.49 0.07 -12.26
CA ALA A 181 17.90 1.34 -12.86
C ALA A 181 17.13 2.53 -12.28
N PHE A 182 15.82 2.41 -12.09
CA PHE A 182 15.00 3.45 -11.48
C PHE A 182 15.45 3.76 -10.04
N ALA A 183 15.85 2.75 -9.27
CA ALA A 183 16.34 2.95 -7.90
C ALA A 183 17.58 3.85 -7.81
N HIS A 184 18.41 3.89 -8.86
CA HIS A 184 19.56 4.80 -8.97
C HIS A 184 19.16 6.25 -9.27
N LEU A 185 17.93 6.49 -9.74
CA LEU A 185 17.42 7.83 -10.06
C LEU A 185 16.75 8.53 -8.88
N HIS A 186 16.55 7.86 -7.75
CA HIS A 186 15.77 8.41 -6.64
C HIS A 186 16.23 9.81 -6.18
N ASN A 187 17.54 10.08 -6.19
CA ASN A 187 18.09 11.40 -5.81
C ASN A 187 17.97 12.48 -6.89
N GLN A 188 17.72 12.08 -8.14
CA GLN A 188 17.75 12.97 -9.31
C GLN A 188 16.37 13.10 -9.98
N LEU A 189 15.33 12.47 -9.42
CA LEU A 189 13.99 12.51 -9.98
C LEU A 189 13.47 13.96 -9.96
N SER A 190 13.10 14.49 -11.14
CA SER A 190 12.45 15.81 -11.28
C SER A 190 10.92 15.69 -11.23
N ASP A 191 10.23 16.82 -11.09
CA ASP A 191 8.76 16.89 -11.07
C ASP A 191 8.16 16.32 -12.37
N GLU A 192 8.76 16.65 -13.52
CA GLU A 192 8.32 16.17 -14.84
C GLU A 192 8.57 14.67 -15.02
N ALA A 193 9.73 14.18 -14.55
CA ALA A 193 10.05 12.75 -14.62
C ALA A 193 9.12 11.92 -13.72
N LEU A 194 8.77 12.45 -12.54
CA LEU A 194 7.72 11.86 -11.70
C LEU A 194 6.35 11.92 -12.40
N GLY A 195 6.05 13.01 -13.11
CA GLY A 195 4.86 13.17 -13.94
C GLY A 195 4.65 12.01 -14.91
N LEU A 196 5.69 11.61 -15.66
CA LEU A 196 5.64 10.47 -16.58
C LEU A 196 5.19 9.16 -15.91
N LEU A 197 5.67 8.92 -14.68
CA LEU A 197 5.28 7.74 -13.89
C LEU A 197 3.85 7.85 -13.35
N LEU A 198 3.42 9.05 -12.98
CA LEU A 198 2.08 9.31 -12.45
C LEU A 198 1.00 9.30 -13.55
N ASP A 199 1.34 9.66 -14.78
CA ASP A 199 0.44 9.67 -15.94
C ASP A 199 -0.12 8.27 -16.24
N VAL A 200 0.58 7.21 -15.83
CA VAL A 200 0.10 5.81 -15.88
C VAL A 200 -1.21 5.60 -15.11
N PHE A 201 -1.43 6.39 -14.05
CA PHE A 201 -2.62 6.35 -13.20
C PHE A 201 -3.62 7.45 -13.52
N SER A 202 -3.28 8.35 -14.44
CA SER A 202 -4.25 9.31 -14.94
C SER A 202 -5.32 8.55 -15.72
N ALA A 203 -6.59 8.85 -15.48
CA ALA A 203 -7.65 8.36 -16.35
C ALA A 203 -7.37 8.94 -17.74
N LYS A 204 -6.78 8.13 -18.62
CA LYS A 204 -6.63 8.51 -20.02
C LYS A 204 -8.03 8.92 -20.48
N LYS A 205 -8.17 10.17 -20.93
CA LYS A 205 -9.30 10.56 -21.77
C LYS A 205 -9.16 9.84 -23.11
N SER A 206 -9.17 8.50 -23.12
CA SER A 206 -9.55 7.77 -24.31
C SER A 206 -11.03 8.09 -24.49
N GLY A 207 -11.31 8.98 -25.44
CA GLY A 207 -12.66 9.19 -25.91
C GLY A 207 -13.16 7.87 -26.50
N ASP A 208 -13.86 7.10 -25.67
CA ASP A 208 -14.86 6.15 -26.12
C ASP A 208 -16.10 6.44 -25.27
N LYS A 209 -17.09 7.03 -25.93
CA LYS A 209 -18.31 7.58 -25.35
C LYS A 209 -19.42 6.52 -25.29
N ASP A 210 -19.14 5.29 -24.86
CA ASP A 210 -20.13 4.21 -24.93
C ASP A 210 -20.10 3.22 -23.74
N GLU A 211 -19.74 3.66 -22.52
CA GLU A 211 -19.88 2.82 -21.32
C GLU A 211 -20.58 3.56 -20.15
N GLU A 212 -21.58 4.39 -20.48
CA GLU A 212 -22.62 4.79 -19.51
C GLU A 212 -23.86 3.91 -19.74
N GLU A 213 -23.95 2.79 -19.01
CA GLU A 213 -25.20 2.10 -18.61
C GLU A 213 -24.83 0.74 -18.00
N ASP A 214 -24.60 0.69 -16.69
CA ASP A 214 -25.30 -0.19 -15.73
C ASP A 214 -24.55 -0.15 -14.40
N SER A 215 -25.12 0.61 -13.46
CA SER A 215 -24.68 0.69 -12.07
C SER A 215 -25.92 0.39 -11.23
N ASP A 216 -26.16 -0.87 -10.93
CA ASP A 216 -27.01 -1.25 -9.81
C ASP A 216 -26.13 -1.69 -8.64
N ASP A 217 -26.27 -0.90 -7.58
CA ASP A 217 -25.60 -0.92 -6.30
C ASP A 217 -26.40 -1.84 -5.37
N ASP A 218 -25.85 -2.99 -4.98
CA ASP A 218 -26.40 -3.78 -3.87
C ASP A 218 -25.24 -4.30 -3.01
N GLU A 219 -25.04 -3.61 -1.88
CA GLU A 219 -24.11 -3.99 -0.81
C GLU A 219 -24.77 -5.02 0.12
N GLU A 220 -24.38 -6.29 0.02
CA GLU A 220 -24.62 -7.26 1.10
C GLU A 220 -23.45 -7.29 2.09
N MET A 221 -23.83 -7.09 3.35
CA MET A 221 -22.99 -7.06 4.55
C MET A 221 -22.55 -8.47 4.94
N ASP A 222 -21.25 -8.69 5.18
CA ASP A 222 -20.79 -9.78 6.05
C ASP A 222 -19.96 -9.24 7.21
N ASP A 223 -20.35 -9.68 8.41
CA ASP A 223 -19.94 -9.17 9.71
C ASP A 223 -18.89 -10.10 10.33
N GLY A 224 -17.63 -9.66 10.26
CA GLY A 224 -16.67 -9.74 11.37
C GLY A 224 -16.21 -11.10 11.91
N ALA A 225 -14.93 -11.42 11.68
CA ALA A 225 -14.06 -11.98 12.72
C ALA A 225 -12.57 -11.73 12.42
N GLU A 226 -11.97 -10.78 13.14
CA GLU A 226 -10.52 -10.65 13.24
C GLU A 226 -9.89 -11.87 13.93
N GLY A 227 -8.85 -12.42 13.30
CA GLY A 227 -7.92 -13.36 13.91
C GLY A 227 -6.56 -13.23 13.22
N GLY A 228 -5.71 -12.37 13.76
CA GLY A 228 -4.33 -12.22 13.29
C GLY A 228 -3.44 -13.38 13.74
N GLU A 229 -2.61 -13.88 12.80
CA GLU A 229 -1.29 -14.43 13.09
C GLU A 229 -0.31 -13.98 12.00
N GLU A 230 0.77 -13.33 12.44
CA GLU A 230 2.01 -13.17 11.69
C GLU A 230 2.70 -14.55 11.57
N SER A 231 3.19 -14.94 10.38
CA SER A 231 4.61 -15.31 10.21
C SER A 231 4.94 -15.84 8.81
N GLU A 232 6.09 -15.36 8.33
CA GLU A 232 7.07 -15.97 7.42
C GLU A 232 6.71 -16.19 5.94
N SER A 233 7.28 -15.29 5.14
CA SER A 233 7.63 -15.49 3.74
C SER A 233 8.60 -16.66 3.57
N GLU A 234 8.23 -17.65 2.76
CA GLU A 234 9.18 -18.43 1.99
C GLU A 234 8.82 -18.31 0.50
N GLU A 235 9.66 -17.56 -0.23
CA GLU A 235 9.71 -17.61 -1.69
C GLU A 235 10.27 -18.98 -2.10
N SER A 236 9.46 -19.79 -2.75
CA SER A 236 9.93 -20.90 -3.59
C SER A 236 9.43 -20.67 -5.01
N ASP A 237 10.34 -20.19 -5.85
CA ASP A 237 10.27 -20.25 -7.30
C ASP A 237 10.14 -21.71 -7.76
N GLU A 238 9.07 -22.06 -8.49
CA GLU A 238 9.15 -23.09 -9.53
C GLU A 238 8.36 -22.66 -10.78
N ASP A 239 9.13 -22.53 -11.87
CA ASP A 239 8.71 -22.39 -13.26
C ASP A 239 7.68 -23.48 -13.64
N SER A 240 6.48 -23.05 -14.05
CA SER A 240 5.56 -23.86 -14.84
C SER A 240 4.74 -22.93 -15.75
N ASP A 241 5.33 -22.57 -16.89
CA ASP A 241 4.63 -22.10 -18.09
C ASP A 241 3.70 -23.21 -18.62
N VAL A 242 2.58 -23.39 -17.92
CA VAL A 242 1.40 -24.08 -18.45
C VAL A 242 0.25 -23.12 -18.29
N GLU A 243 -0.06 -22.44 -19.39
CA GLU A 243 -1.36 -21.85 -19.68
C GLU A 243 -2.46 -22.89 -19.40
N GLY A 244 -2.96 -22.88 -18.17
CA GLY A 244 -4.19 -23.51 -17.73
C GLY A 244 -5.19 -22.43 -17.37
N GLU A 245 -5.76 -21.77 -18.39
CA GLU A 245 -7.01 -21.01 -18.26
C GLU A 245 -8.11 -21.98 -17.79
N GLU A 246 -8.31 -22.12 -16.48
CA GLU A 246 -9.57 -22.55 -15.85
C GLU A 246 -9.36 -22.58 -14.33
N ASN A 247 -9.54 -21.43 -13.67
CA ASN A 247 -10.00 -21.25 -12.29
C ASN A 247 -9.78 -19.77 -11.88
N SER A 248 -10.40 -18.85 -12.63
CA SER A 248 -10.75 -17.56 -12.05
C SER A 248 -12.16 -17.66 -11.50
N ASP A 249 -12.34 -17.21 -10.25
CA ASP A 249 -13.66 -17.01 -9.63
C ASP A 249 -14.60 -16.31 -10.64
N PRO A 250 -15.90 -16.69 -10.71
CA PRO A 250 -16.85 -16.02 -11.60
C PRO A 250 -16.77 -14.49 -11.46
N ASP A 251 -16.65 -13.79 -12.59
CA ASP A 251 -16.72 -12.33 -12.65
C ASP A 251 -18.06 -11.86 -12.03
N GLU A 252 -18.07 -10.76 -11.28
CA GLU A 252 -19.31 -10.24 -10.67
C GLU A 252 -20.34 -9.85 -11.75
N GLU A 253 -19.86 -9.45 -12.93
CA GLU A 253 -20.66 -9.21 -14.12
C GLU A 253 -21.34 -10.50 -14.66
N LEU A 254 -20.67 -11.65 -14.57
CA LEU A 254 -21.25 -12.94 -14.93
C LEU A 254 -22.27 -13.37 -13.87
N ARG A 255 -21.99 -13.17 -12.58
CA ARG A 255 -22.94 -13.46 -11.49
C ARG A 255 -24.20 -12.60 -11.61
N SER A 256 -24.07 -11.31 -11.89
CA SER A 256 -25.19 -10.39 -12.11
C SER A 256 -26.04 -10.80 -13.32
N ARG A 257 -25.42 -11.11 -14.48
CA ARG A 257 -26.16 -11.62 -15.65
C ARG A 257 -26.80 -12.98 -15.40
N LEU A 258 -26.16 -13.85 -14.60
CA LEU A 258 -26.75 -15.12 -14.20
C LEU A 258 -27.93 -14.92 -13.25
N ARG A 259 -27.85 -13.98 -12.28
CA ARG A 259 -28.97 -13.61 -11.41
C ARG A 259 -30.13 -12.99 -12.19
N ALA A 260 -29.84 -12.09 -13.13
CA ALA A 260 -30.83 -11.51 -14.02
C ALA A 260 -31.49 -12.58 -14.92
N ALA A 261 -30.73 -13.58 -15.38
CA ALA A 261 -31.26 -14.71 -16.14
C ALA A 261 -32.09 -15.67 -15.25
N LEU A 262 -31.63 -15.96 -14.03
CA LEU A 262 -32.25 -16.91 -13.09
C LEU A 262 -33.40 -16.33 -12.27
N GLY A 263 -33.54 -15.00 -12.21
CA GLY A 263 -34.63 -14.32 -11.51
C GLY A 263 -34.74 -14.72 -10.04
N SER A 264 -35.97 -14.98 -9.57
CA SER A 264 -36.27 -15.36 -8.18
C SER A 264 -35.70 -16.73 -7.75
N ALA A 265 -35.20 -17.55 -8.68
CA ALA A 265 -34.58 -18.83 -8.35
C ALA A 265 -33.12 -18.69 -7.86
N ALA A 266 -32.55 -17.48 -7.90
CA ALA A 266 -31.19 -17.18 -7.45
C ALA A 266 -31.12 -16.41 -6.11
N ALA A 267 -32.26 -16.12 -5.47
CA ALA A 267 -32.29 -15.46 -4.16
C ALA A 267 -31.97 -16.49 -3.06
N ASP A 268 -31.04 -16.16 -2.16
CA ASP A 268 -30.63 -17.01 -1.04
C ASP A 268 -31.83 -17.40 -0.16
N GLU A 269 -31.84 -18.67 0.27
CA GLU A 269 -32.92 -19.34 0.99
C GLU A 269 -33.17 -18.79 2.42
N GLU A 270 -33.58 -17.54 2.60
CA GLU A 270 -34.01 -17.06 3.92
C GLU A 270 -35.39 -16.39 4.01
N ASP A 271 -36.12 -16.16 2.91
CA ASP A 271 -37.56 -15.87 3.05
C ASP A 271 -38.37 -16.13 1.77
N SER A 272 -39.12 -17.23 1.71
CA SER A 272 -40.48 -17.21 1.15
C SER A 272 -41.20 -18.55 1.32
N SER A 273 -42.34 -18.50 2.02
CA SER A 273 -43.47 -19.37 1.74
C SER A 273 -44.03 -19.05 0.36
N ALA A 274 -43.51 -19.70 -0.69
CA ALA A 274 -44.00 -19.64 -2.06
C ALA A 274 -44.34 -21.05 -2.55
N GLU A 275 -45.51 -21.20 -3.16
CA GLU A 275 -45.94 -22.43 -3.83
C GLU A 275 -44.89 -22.84 -4.88
N ASP A 276 -44.47 -24.11 -4.88
CA ASP A 276 -43.65 -24.73 -5.93
C ASP A 276 -44.36 -24.62 -7.30
N VAL A 277 -44.19 -23.49 -7.97
CA VAL A 277 -44.55 -23.32 -9.37
C VAL A 277 -43.44 -24.00 -10.16
N VAL A 278 -43.66 -25.27 -10.53
CA VAL A 278 -42.82 -26.00 -11.48
C VAL A 278 -42.81 -25.22 -12.79
N PRO A 279 -41.65 -24.69 -13.24
CA PRO A 279 -41.57 -23.97 -14.51
C PRO A 279 -42.03 -24.88 -15.65
N THR A 280 -42.77 -24.35 -16.62
CA THR A 280 -43.12 -25.12 -17.82
C THR A 280 -41.89 -25.36 -18.70
N ASP A 281 -41.86 -26.46 -19.46
CA ASP A 281 -40.73 -26.82 -20.36
C ASP A 281 -40.26 -25.64 -21.23
N ASP A 282 -41.20 -24.82 -21.74
CA ASP A 282 -40.88 -23.64 -22.57
C ASP A 282 -40.11 -22.55 -21.79
N GLN A 283 -40.40 -22.37 -20.50
CA GLN A 283 -39.71 -21.40 -19.63
C GLN A 283 -38.30 -21.89 -19.27
N MET A 284 -38.11 -23.20 -19.12
CA MET A 284 -36.78 -23.79 -18.92
C MET A 284 -35.88 -23.61 -20.16
N PHE A 285 -36.45 -23.72 -21.36
CA PHE A 285 -35.70 -23.47 -22.60
C PHE A 285 -35.32 -21.99 -22.78
N GLU A 286 -36.19 -21.05 -22.40
CA GLU A 286 -35.89 -19.62 -22.41
C GLU A 286 -34.78 -19.28 -21.40
N LEU A 287 -34.82 -19.90 -20.21
CA LEU A 287 -33.80 -19.77 -19.18
C LEU A 287 -32.43 -20.29 -19.65
N ASP A 288 -32.38 -21.50 -20.24
CA ASP A 288 -31.16 -22.05 -20.85
C ASP A 288 -30.64 -21.15 -21.99
N GLY A 289 -31.54 -20.54 -22.76
CA GLY A 289 -31.22 -19.57 -23.80
C GLY A 289 -30.49 -18.33 -23.25
N ALA A 290 -31.02 -17.76 -22.18
CA ALA A 290 -30.47 -16.58 -21.49
C ALA A 290 -29.12 -16.89 -20.80
N ILE A 291 -29.02 -18.03 -20.12
CA ILE A 291 -27.77 -18.51 -19.51
C ILE A 291 -26.72 -18.71 -20.60
N ALA A 292 -27.06 -19.39 -21.70
CA ALA A 292 -26.14 -19.59 -22.80
C ALA A 292 -25.73 -18.28 -23.49
N GLU A 293 -26.59 -17.26 -23.52
CA GLU A 293 -26.25 -15.93 -24.03
C GLU A 293 -25.27 -15.21 -23.12
N ALA A 294 -25.44 -15.29 -21.80
CA ALA A 294 -24.48 -14.77 -20.82
C ALA A 294 -23.09 -15.40 -20.99
N PHE A 295 -23.01 -16.72 -21.21
CA PHE A 295 -21.74 -17.40 -21.50
C PHE A 295 -21.19 -17.10 -22.91
N ARG A 296 -22.04 -16.97 -23.94
CA ARG A 296 -21.63 -16.60 -25.31
C ARG A 296 -21.05 -15.18 -25.37
N GLY A 297 -21.56 -14.26 -24.56
CA GLY A 297 -21.02 -12.90 -24.43
C GLY A 297 -19.55 -12.91 -23.98
N ARG A 298 -19.18 -13.76 -23.00
CA ARG A 298 -17.80 -13.90 -22.49
C ARG A 298 -16.85 -14.58 -23.48
N LEU A 299 -17.36 -15.55 -24.24
CA LEU A 299 -16.56 -16.33 -25.19
C LEU A 299 -16.24 -15.57 -26.50
N ARG A 300 -16.78 -14.36 -26.69
CA ARG A 300 -16.44 -13.54 -27.87
C ARG A 300 -14.93 -13.22 -27.85
N PRO A 301 -14.21 -13.47 -28.96
CA PRO A 301 -12.78 -13.19 -29.05
C PRO A 301 -12.41 -11.75 -28.67
N ALA A 302 -13.25 -10.78 -29.05
CA ALA A 302 -13.08 -9.37 -28.70
C ALA A 302 -13.12 -9.11 -27.18
N ASN A 303 -13.95 -9.85 -26.43
CA ASN A 303 -14.04 -9.71 -24.97
C ASN A 303 -12.86 -10.41 -24.26
N LYS A 304 -12.39 -11.55 -24.79
CA LYS A 304 -11.14 -12.17 -24.33
C LYS A 304 -9.94 -11.28 -24.56
N GLU A 305 -9.85 -10.62 -25.71
CA GLU A 305 -8.77 -9.69 -26.05
C GLU A 305 -8.81 -8.44 -25.15
N LYS A 306 -10.00 -7.83 -24.96
CA LYS A 306 -10.20 -6.72 -23.99
C LYS A 306 -9.84 -7.12 -22.55
N SER A 307 -10.21 -8.33 -22.11
CA SER A 307 -9.88 -8.83 -20.77
C SER A 307 -8.36 -9.05 -20.59
N LYS A 308 -7.69 -9.57 -21.61
CA LYS A 308 -6.22 -9.71 -21.62
C LYS A 308 -5.54 -8.35 -21.60
N GLU A 309 -6.02 -7.37 -22.37
CA GLU A 309 -5.50 -6.00 -22.36
C GLU A 309 -5.67 -5.33 -21.00
N ARG A 310 -6.85 -5.46 -20.37
CA ARG A 310 -7.11 -4.98 -18.99
C ARG A 310 -6.14 -5.61 -17.99
N THR A 311 -5.93 -6.92 -18.06
CA THR A 311 -5.02 -7.66 -17.16
C THR A 311 -3.56 -7.19 -17.33
N VAL A 312 -3.11 -7.02 -18.57
CA VAL A 312 -1.76 -6.48 -18.87
C VAL A 312 -1.61 -5.06 -18.33
N SER A 313 -2.63 -4.21 -18.48
CA SER A 313 -2.64 -2.85 -17.94
C SER A 313 -2.56 -2.83 -16.41
N ILE A 314 -3.35 -3.66 -15.73
CA ILE A 314 -3.33 -3.82 -14.26
C ILE A 314 -1.95 -4.27 -13.77
N HIS A 315 -1.34 -5.25 -14.44
CA HIS A 315 0.01 -5.70 -14.08
C HIS A 315 1.05 -4.60 -14.31
N PHE A 316 0.94 -3.83 -15.39
CA PHE A 316 1.80 -2.67 -15.63
C PHE A 316 1.65 -1.60 -14.54
N GLN A 317 0.42 -1.21 -14.21
CA GLN A 317 0.11 -0.28 -13.13
C GLN A 317 0.66 -0.76 -11.78
N THR A 318 0.48 -2.04 -11.46
CA THR A 318 1.03 -2.66 -10.24
C THR A 318 2.54 -2.55 -10.17
N ARG A 319 3.24 -2.75 -11.30
CA ARG A 319 4.70 -2.57 -11.38
C ARG A 319 5.11 -1.11 -11.16
N CYS A 320 4.37 -0.16 -11.73
CA CYS A 320 4.60 1.28 -11.51
C CYS A 320 4.34 1.68 -10.04
N LEU A 321 3.31 1.11 -9.40
CA LEU A 321 3.06 1.31 -7.96
C LEU A 321 4.23 0.79 -7.12
N ASN A 322 4.81 -0.36 -7.49
CA ASN A 322 5.99 -0.89 -6.82
C ASN A 322 7.21 0.04 -6.95
N LEU A 323 7.40 0.72 -8.10
CA LEU A 323 8.42 1.76 -8.22
C LEU A 323 8.15 2.93 -7.26
N LEU A 324 6.91 3.42 -7.19
CA LEU A 324 6.51 4.51 -6.28
C LEU A 324 6.70 4.12 -4.81
N ASN A 325 6.37 2.88 -4.45
CA ASN A 325 6.56 2.34 -3.11
C ASN A 325 8.05 2.32 -2.73
N ASN A 326 8.91 1.82 -3.63
CA ASN A 326 10.36 1.82 -3.43
C ASN A 326 10.93 3.24 -3.35
N TYR A 327 10.41 4.17 -4.17
CA TYR A 327 10.80 5.57 -4.11
C TYR A 327 10.42 6.22 -2.78
N ALA A 328 9.21 5.99 -2.28
CA ALA A 328 8.78 6.49 -0.98
C ALA A 328 9.60 5.92 0.19
N LYS A 329 10.02 4.65 0.10
CA LYS A 329 10.89 3.96 1.09
C LYS A 329 12.33 4.44 1.08
N SER A 330 12.80 5.03 -0.02
CA SER A 330 14.21 5.44 -0.19
C SER A 330 14.67 6.46 0.85
N GLY A 331 13.74 7.25 1.41
CA GLY A 331 14.03 8.33 2.35
C GLY A 331 14.65 9.58 1.72
N VAL A 332 14.87 9.58 0.40
CA VAL A 332 15.42 10.72 -0.36
C VAL A 332 14.34 11.48 -1.12
N ALA A 333 13.12 10.93 -1.23
CA ALA A 333 11.99 11.59 -1.87
C ALA A 333 11.69 12.95 -1.20
N PRO A 334 11.63 14.05 -1.97
CA PRO A 334 11.10 15.33 -1.51
C PRO A 334 9.68 15.22 -0.96
N LEU A 335 9.33 16.11 -0.03
CA LEU A 335 8.00 16.13 0.55
C LEU A 335 6.91 16.39 -0.51
N HIS A 336 7.14 17.31 -1.45
CA HIS A 336 6.16 17.64 -2.47
C HIS A 336 5.88 16.48 -3.44
N HIS A 337 6.90 15.69 -3.78
CA HIS A 337 6.69 14.45 -4.54
C HIS A 337 5.78 13.47 -3.80
N LEU A 338 5.99 13.27 -2.49
CA LEU A 338 5.13 12.36 -1.71
C LEU A 338 3.67 12.83 -1.66
N VAL A 339 3.45 14.15 -1.56
CA VAL A 339 2.10 14.75 -1.62
C VAL A 339 1.48 14.56 -3.00
N GLN A 340 2.24 14.79 -4.09
CA GLN A 340 1.78 14.61 -5.47
C GLN A 340 1.43 13.15 -5.77
N ILE A 341 2.27 12.20 -5.34
CA ILE A 341 2.00 10.76 -5.47
C ILE A 341 0.72 10.41 -4.71
N ALA A 342 0.60 10.84 -3.45
CA ALA A 342 -0.60 10.57 -2.66
C ALA A 342 -1.86 11.14 -3.32
N ALA A 343 -1.80 12.36 -3.85
CA ALA A 343 -2.94 12.98 -4.56
C ALA A 343 -3.39 12.17 -5.79
N MET A 344 -2.42 11.75 -6.62
CA MET A 344 -2.71 10.93 -7.80
C MET A 344 -3.30 9.57 -7.43
N LEU A 345 -2.77 8.90 -6.40
CA LEU A 345 -3.25 7.60 -5.96
C LEU A 345 -4.64 7.66 -5.32
N VAL A 346 -4.93 8.69 -4.53
CA VAL A 346 -6.29 8.92 -4.00
C VAL A 346 -7.26 9.11 -5.15
N LYS A 347 -6.94 9.96 -6.13
CA LYS A 347 -7.77 10.18 -7.32
C LYS A 347 -7.95 8.89 -8.15
N ALA A 348 -6.88 8.12 -8.34
CA ALA A 348 -6.91 6.87 -9.09
C ALA A 348 -7.81 5.83 -8.42
N SER A 349 -7.75 5.71 -7.09
CA SER A 349 -8.58 4.79 -6.32
C SER A 349 -10.08 5.08 -6.43
N SER A 350 -10.45 6.33 -6.71
CA SER A 350 -11.84 6.76 -6.92
C SER A 350 -12.33 6.58 -8.36
N SER A 351 -11.43 6.23 -9.30
CA SER A 351 -11.83 6.05 -10.70
C SER A 351 -12.57 4.73 -10.90
N ASN A 352 -13.64 4.74 -11.70
CA ASN A 352 -14.43 3.54 -12.02
C ASN A 352 -13.55 2.40 -12.59
N ALA A 353 -12.51 2.75 -13.35
CA ALA A 353 -11.59 1.79 -13.95
C ALA A 353 -10.82 0.94 -12.92
N LEU A 354 -10.52 1.50 -11.74
CA LEU A 354 -9.72 0.83 -10.70
C LEU A 354 -10.55 0.41 -9.47
N ARG A 355 -11.75 0.97 -9.30
CA ARG A 355 -12.63 0.67 -8.16
C ARG A 355 -13.04 -0.81 -8.09
N GLY A 356 -13.14 -1.48 -9.24
CA GLY A 356 -13.49 -2.91 -9.32
C GLY A 356 -12.31 -3.89 -9.11
N SER A 357 -11.06 -3.42 -9.09
CA SER A 357 -9.90 -4.30 -8.95
C SER A 357 -9.34 -4.28 -7.53
N HIS A 358 -9.71 -5.28 -6.72
CA HIS A 358 -9.20 -5.44 -5.36
C HIS A 358 -7.66 -5.53 -5.30
N GLU A 359 -7.04 -6.19 -6.29
CA GLU A 359 -5.57 -6.31 -6.37
C GLU A 359 -4.89 -4.94 -6.47
N VAL A 360 -5.35 -4.08 -7.39
CA VAL A 360 -4.78 -2.73 -7.55
C VAL A 360 -5.07 -1.86 -6.34
N LEU A 361 -6.28 -1.93 -5.78
CA LEU A 361 -6.64 -1.18 -4.58
C LEU A 361 -5.78 -1.57 -3.37
N ASN A 362 -5.44 -2.85 -3.22
CA ASN A 362 -4.51 -3.31 -2.18
C ASN A 362 -3.13 -2.67 -2.35
N VAL A 363 -2.57 -2.71 -3.55
CA VAL A 363 -1.24 -2.14 -3.82
C VAL A 363 -1.24 -0.60 -3.68
N ILE A 364 -2.32 0.08 -4.08
CA ILE A 364 -2.51 1.51 -3.82
C ILE A 364 -2.54 1.77 -2.31
N SER A 365 -3.33 1.00 -1.56
CA SER A 365 -3.47 1.17 -0.11
C SER A 365 -2.13 0.96 0.61
N ASP A 366 -1.35 -0.03 0.20
CA ASP A 366 0.00 -0.30 0.72
C ASP A 366 0.96 0.86 0.42
N THR A 367 0.92 1.38 -0.80
CA THR A 367 1.77 2.51 -1.22
C THR A 367 1.43 3.77 -0.41
N LEU A 368 0.14 4.06 -0.22
CA LEU A 368 -0.30 5.16 0.63
C LEU A 368 0.08 4.96 2.10
N HIS A 369 0.02 3.73 2.62
CA HIS A 369 0.46 3.42 3.98
C HIS A 369 1.96 3.64 4.17
N VAL A 370 2.77 3.25 3.18
CA VAL A 370 4.22 3.49 3.16
C VAL A 370 4.51 4.99 3.17
N ILE A 371 3.86 5.78 2.32
CA ILE A 371 3.98 7.25 2.30
C ILE A 371 3.62 7.83 3.68
N SER A 372 2.49 7.39 4.25
CA SER A 372 2.01 7.83 5.56
C SER A 372 2.98 7.50 6.71
N SER A 373 3.79 6.46 6.54
CA SER A 373 4.81 6.01 7.49
C SER A 373 6.13 6.78 7.34
N THR A 374 6.36 7.47 6.24
CA THR A 374 7.62 8.19 5.98
C THR A 374 7.84 9.36 6.95
N ARG A 375 9.02 9.40 7.57
CA ARG A 375 9.41 10.46 8.54
C ARG A 375 10.53 11.38 8.05
N LYS A 376 11.34 10.90 7.12
CA LYS A 376 12.48 11.60 6.53
C LYS A 376 12.11 12.02 5.11
N PHE A 377 12.46 13.24 4.73
CA PHE A 377 12.20 13.82 3.42
C PHE A 377 13.53 14.35 2.88
N GLY A 378 13.74 14.24 1.56
CA GLY A 378 14.96 14.76 0.93
C GLY A 378 15.02 16.28 1.03
N THR A 379 13.99 16.95 0.50
CA THR A 379 13.80 18.41 0.57
C THR A 379 12.38 18.75 1.00
N ILE A 380 12.21 19.96 1.54
CA ILE A 380 10.91 20.49 1.98
C ILE A 380 10.67 21.81 1.28
N SER A 381 9.61 21.85 0.48
CA SER A 381 9.07 23.03 -0.20
C SER A 381 7.73 23.43 0.41
N ASP A 382 7.28 24.65 0.13
CA ASP A 382 5.98 25.13 0.60
C ASP A 382 4.84 24.59 -0.27
N VAL A 383 4.29 23.43 0.12
CA VAL A 383 3.14 22.77 -0.53
C VAL A 383 1.91 22.70 0.37
N ARG A 384 1.71 23.72 1.21
CA ARG A 384 0.62 23.73 2.21
C ARG A 384 -0.76 23.75 1.56
N SER A 385 -0.94 24.52 0.49
CA SER A 385 -2.21 24.59 -0.25
C SER A 385 -2.62 23.24 -0.84
N GLU A 386 -1.65 22.50 -1.37
CA GLU A 386 -1.82 21.18 -1.95
C GLU A 386 -2.17 20.17 -0.87
N ILE A 387 -1.55 20.28 0.30
CA ILE A 387 -1.90 19.47 1.47
C ILE A 387 -3.32 19.75 1.97
N GLU A 388 -3.73 21.02 2.05
CA GLU A 388 -5.08 21.41 2.46
C GLU A 388 -6.15 20.88 1.48
N SER A 389 -5.90 21.05 0.18
CA SER A 389 -6.77 20.52 -0.89
C SER A 389 -6.85 19.00 -0.82
N LEU A 390 -5.70 18.32 -0.74
CA LEU A 390 -5.65 16.86 -0.68
C LEU A 390 -6.34 16.32 0.58
N THR A 391 -6.19 16.99 1.72
CA THR A 391 -6.86 16.57 2.95
C THR A 391 -8.38 16.64 2.82
N SER A 392 -8.89 17.68 2.15
CA SER A 392 -10.32 17.79 1.84
C SER A 392 -10.79 16.64 0.94
N THR A 393 -10.03 16.33 -0.13
CA THR A 393 -10.32 15.19 -1.00
C THR A 393 -10.28 13.85 -0.24
N VAL A 394 -9.30 13.65 0.63
CA VAL A 394 -9.20 12.43 1.45
C VAL A 394 -10.41 12.30 2.37
N MET A 395 -10.86 13.39 3.00
CA MET A 395 -12.05 13.38 3.86
C MET A 395 -13.32 13.00 3.10
N GLU A 396 -13.47 13.48 1.87
CA GLU A 396 -14.58 13.06 0.99
C GLU A 396 -14.49 11.57 0.66
N GLN A 397 -13.29 11.08 0.31
CA GLN A 397 -13.10 9.67 -0.05
C GLN A 397 -13.29 8.70 1.12
N VAL A 398 -12.97 9.09 2.35
CA VAL A 398 -13.22 8.25 3.54
C VAL A 398 -14.71 7.95 3.73
N ASN A 399 -15.60 8.83 3.24
CA ASN A 399 -17.04 8.62 3.30
C ASN A 399 -17.57 7.68 2.20
N LEU A 400 -16.83 7.54 1.09
CA LEU A 400 -17.28 6.85 -0.13
C LEU A 400 -16.67 5.47 -0.35
N VAL A 401 -15.47 5.24 0.19
CA VAL A 401 -14.73 4.00 -0.03
C VAL A 401 -15.21 2.92 0.93
N SER A 402 -15.63 1.77 0.39
CA SER A 402 -16.02 0.58 1.18
C SER A 402 -14.83 -0.32 1.54
N HIS A 403 -13.83 -0.40 0.67
CA HIS A 403 -12.65 -1.25 0.83
C HIS A 403 -11.85 -0.97 2.12
N VAL A 404 -11.75 -1.97 3.00
CA VAL A 404 -11.17 -1.84 4.37
C VAL A 404 -9.71 -1.39 4.34
N GLY A 405 -8.88 -1.99 3.49
CA GLY A 405 -7.46 -1.62 3.38
C GLY A 405 -7.29 -0.15 2.97
N MET A 406 -8.14 0.32 2.05
CA MET A 406 -8.11 1.70 1.57
C MET A 406 -8.60 2.68 2.64
N LYS A 407 -9.67 2.36 3.39
CA LYS A 407 -10.12 3.19 4.54
C LYS A 407 -8.99 3.43 5.55
N ASN A 408 -8.25 2.38 5.89
CA ASN A 408 -7.14 2.46 6.84
C ASN A 408 -5.95 3.26 6.28
N ALA A 409 -5.67 3.10 4.98
CA ALA A 409 -4.65 3.89 4.29
C ALA A 409 -5.02 5.38 4.25
N LEU A 410 -6.26 5.72 3.88
CA LEU A 410 -6.77 7.11 3.88
C LEU A 410 -6.74 7.74 5.28
N SER A 411 -7.12 6.98 6.31
CA SER A 411 -7.07 7.41 7.71
C SER A 411 -5.64 7.80 8.14
N SER A 412 -4.67 6.96 7.77
CA SER A 412 -3.24 7.19 8.05
C SER A 412 -2.68 8.36 7.23
N LEU A 413 -3.12 8.48 5.97
CA LEU A 413 -2.71 9.55 5.07
C LEU A 413 -3.20 10.92 5.58
N CYS A 414 -4.44 11.01 6.05
CA CYS A 414 -4.99 12.25 6.57
C CYS A 414 -4.16 12.78 7.76
N ALA A 415 -3.81 11.92 8.72
CA ALA A 415 -2.93 12.28 9.84
C ALA A 415 -1.50 12.64 9.36
N PHE A 416 -0.99 11.94 8.33
CA PHE A 416 0.30 12.26 7.72
C PHE A 416 0.31 13.66 7.10
N LEU A 417 -0.74 14.05 6.39
CA LEU A 417 -0.86 15.34 5.71
C LEU A 417 -0.83 16.50 6.71
N VAL A 418 -1.60 16.41 7.79
CA VAL A 418 -1.59 17.41 8.88
C VAL A 418 -0.20 17.53 9.49
N ARG A 419 0.47 16.40 9.75
CA ARG A 419 1.84 16.38 10.27
C ARG A 419 2.83 17.05 9.31
N CYS A 420 2.70 16.81 8.01
CA CYS A 420 3.55 17.42 6.99
C CYS A 420 3.33 18.93 6.91
N HIS A 421 2.08 19.40 6.94
CA HIS A 421 1.75 20.82 7.00
C HIS A 421 2.42 21.50 8.21
N LYS A 422 2.28 20.92 9.43
CA LYS A 422 2.96 21.43 10.63
C LYS A 422 4.49 21.44 10.49
N LYS A 423 5.07 20.39 9.87
CA LYS A 423 6.51 20.32 9.63
C LYS A 423 6.98 21.44 8.69
N ILE A 424 6.27 21.70 7.60
CA ILE A 424 6.56 22.82 6.68
C ILE A 424 6.54 24.15 7.43
N CYS A 425 5.48 24.42 8.22
CA CYS A 425 5.40 25.66 8.99
C CYS A 425 6.58 25.84 9.95
N ASN A 426 7.02 24.77 10.61
CA ASN A 426 8.15 24.80 11.53
C ASN A 426 9.49 25.01 10.83
N GLU A 427 9.76 24.28 9.73
CA GLU A 427 11.05 24.35 9.03
C GLU A 427 11.21 25.63 8.20
N LEU A 428 10.12 26.14 7.63
CA LEU A 428 10.11 27.39 6.86
C LEU A 428 9.77 28.64 7.72
N ALA A 429 9.67 28.48 9.04
CA ALA A 429 9.40 29.57 10.01
C ALA A 429 8.15 30.42 9.69
N ILE A 430 7.05 29.77 9.32
CA ILE A 430 5.81 30.42 8.89
C ILE A 430 4.89 30.65 10.10
N ASN A 431 4.71 31.92 10.51
CA ASN A 431 4.07 32.28 11.79
C ASN A 431 2.57 32.67 11.72
N LYS A 432 1.98 32.83 10.53
CA LYS A 432 0.61 33.37 10.33
C LYS A 432 -0.37 32.37 9.71
N VAL A 433 -0.40 31.14 10.20
CA VAL A 433 -1.33 30.12 9.69
C VAL A 433 -2.25 29.66 10.80
N ASP A 434 -3.50 29.37 10.43
CA ASP A 434 -4.39 28.64 11.31
C ASP A 434 -3.73 27.31 11.70
N LYS A 435 -3.42 27.14 12.98
CA LYS A 435 -2.71 25.97 13.50
C LYS A 435 -3.58 24.70 13.44
N HIS A 436 -4.89 24.86 13.30
CA HIS A 436 -5.87 23.80 13.46
C HIS A 436 -6.91 23.78 12.32
N TRP A 437 -6.55 24.24 11.12
CA TRP A 437 -7.42 24.30 9.93
C TRP A 437 -8.14 22.98 9.59
N TYR A 438 -7.55 21.84 9.98
CA TYR A 438 -8.08 20.51 9.77
C TYR A 438 -9.16 20.10 10.79
N MET A 439 -9.21 20.73 11.97
CA MET A 439 -10.13 20.34 13.03
C MET A 439 -11.61 20.48 12.65
N PRO A 440 -12.06 21.55 11.96
CA PRO A 440 -13.43 21.63 11.45
C PRO A 440 -13.79 20.46 10.53
N LEU A 441 -12.87 19.99 9.68
CA LEU A 441 -13.10 18.84 8.81
C LEU A 441 -13.29 17.56 9.65
N TYR A 442 -12.40 17.32 10.61
CA TYR A 442 -12.49 16.15 11.48
C TYR A 442 -13.75 16.14 12.35
N MET A 443 -14.15 17.28 12.92
CA MET A 443 -15.35 17.37 13.75
C MET A 443 -16.63 17.17 12.93
N LYS A 444 -16.69 17.73 11.72
CA LYS A 444 -17.79 17.47 10.79
C LYS A 444 -17.89 15.99 10.41
N THR A 445 -16.76 15.36 10.06
CA THR A 445 -16.71 13.93 9.74
C THR A 445 -17.04 13.06 10.95
N LEU A 446 -16.67 13.48 12.17
CA LEU A 446 -17.04 12.81 13.40
C LEU A 446 -18.55 12.86 13.63
N ASP A 447 -19.20 14.00 13.43
CA ASP A 447 -20.66 14.09 13.53
C ASP A 447 -21.35 13.18 12.51
N SER A 448 -20.90 13.12 11.26
CA SER A 448 -21.42 12.15 10.27
C SER A 448 -21.18 10.69 10.70
N TYR A 449 -20.02 10.38 11.30
CA TYR A 449 -19.75 9.06 11.88
C TYR A 449 -20.71 8.69 13.01
N LEU A 450 -21.08 9.65 13.86
CA LEU A 450 -21.94 9.42 15.01
C LEU A 450 -23.42 9.40 14.63
N ASP A 451 -23.85 10.25 13.69
CA ASP A 451 -25.26 10.51 13.40
C ASP A 451 -25.79 9.61 12.28
N GLU A 452 -24.98 9.30 11.26
CA GLU A 452 -25.36 8.51 10.09
C GLU A 452 -24.92 7.03 10.23
N ASN A 453 -25.41 6.14 9.36
CA ASN A 453 -24.81 4.82 9.17
C ASN A 453 -23.71 4.97 8.10
N SER A 454 -22.60 5.60 8.47
CA SER A 454 -21.52 5.89 7.53
C SER A 454 -20.45 4.80 7.55
N HIS A 455 -19.80 4.60 6.40
CA HIS A 455 -18.71 3.64 6.23
C HIS A 455 -17.37 4.12 6.82
N ILE A 456 -17.37 5.24 7.56
CA ILE A 456 -16.18 5.88 8.11
C ILE A 456 -15.51 4.96 9.14
N SER A 457 -14.21 4.75 8.98
CA SER A 457 -13.43 3.98 9.95
C SER A 457 -13.10 4.82 11.20
N PRO A 458 -13.30 4.31 12.43
CA PRO A 458 -12.86 5.00 13.65
C PRO A 458 -11.35 5.24 13.68
N GLN A 459 -10.57 4.51 12.88
CA GLN A 459 -9.12 4.72 12.74
C GLN A 459 -8.78 6.12 12.24
N LEU A 460 -9.66 6.80 11.50
CA LEU A 460 -9.47 8.18 11.07
C LEU A 460 -9.19 9.10 12.27
N PHE A 461 -10.01 9.00 13.31
CA PHE A 461 -9.91 9.83 14.51
C PHE A 461 -8.76 9.35 15.41
N VAL A 462 -8.59 8.03 15.56
CA VAL A 462 -7.51 7.45 16.37
C VAL A 462 -6.14 7.87 15.84
N LYS A 463 -5.92 7.81 14.51
CA LYS A 463 -4.65 8.22 13.89
C LYS A 463 -4.37 9.69 14.07
N LEU A 464 -5.39 10.56 14.02
CA LEU A 464 -5.21 11.98 14.32
C LEU A 464 -4.80 12.18 15.79
N MET A 465 -5.49 11.53 16.73
CA MET A 465 -5.17 11.64 18.16
C MET A 465 -3.75 11.13 18.47
N GLU A 466 -3.33 10.03 17.84
CA GLU A 466 -1.95 9.51 17.96
C GLU A 466 -0.90 10.50 17.43
N ALA A 467 -1.19 11.18 16.32
CA ALA A 467 -0.29 12.16 15.70
C ALA A 467 -0.29 13.51 16.44
N HIS A 468 -1.44 13.90 16.99
CA HIS A 468 -1.69 15.19 17.63
C HIS A 468 -2.44 15.02 18.96
N PRO A 469 -1.76 14.56 20.03
CA PRO A 469 -2.36 14.33 21.34
C PRO A 469 -3.00 15.57 21.98
N GLU A 470 -2.63 16.78 21.53
CA GLU A 470 -3.24 18.03 21.97
C GLU A 470 -4.76 18.08 21.73
N HIS A 471 -5.26 17.35 20.73
CA HIS A 471 -6.67 17.33 20.35
C HIS A 471 -7.49 16.26 21.06
N CYS A 472 -6.86 15.37 21.84
CA CYS A 472 -7.61 14.34 22.57
C CYS A 472 -8.68 14.94 23.48
N LEU A 473 -8.41 16.11 24.07
CA LEU A 473 -9.39 16.80 24.90
C LEU A 473 -10.60 17.31 24.09
N ASP A 474 -10.37 17.84 22.89
CA ASP A 474 -11.45 18.30 22.00
C ASP A 474 -12.40 17.13 21.65
N PHE A 475 -11.84 15.95 21.34
CA PHE A 475 -12.64 14.74 21.12
C PHE A 475 -13.38 14.28 22.39
N ILE A 476 -12.74 14.32 23.55
CA ILE A 476 -13.39 13.94 24.82
C ILE A 476 -14.57 14.88 25.12
N GLU A 477 -14.37 16.20 25.01
CA GLU A 477 -15.43 17.19 25.25
C GLU A 477 -16.63 16.99 24.32
N HIS A 478 -16.40 16.62 23.06
CA HIS A 478 -17.47 16.34 22.09
C HIS A 478 -18.17 15.00 22.33
N LEU A 479 -17.42 13.95 22.69
CA LEU A 479 -17.94 12.58 22.80
C LEU A 479 -18.66 12.29 24.12
N VAL A 480 -18.28 12.94 25.23
CA VAL A 480 -18.87 12.69 26.56
C VAL A 480 -20.38 12.99 26.61
N PRO A 481 -20.87 14.16 26.14
CA PRO A 481 -22.30 14.44 26.10
C PRO A 481 -23.04 13.42 25.22
N ARG A 482 -22.52 13.16 24.01
CA ARG A 482 -23.10 12.20 23.06
C ARG A 482 -23.18 10.78 23.63
N ALA A 483 -22.18 10.34 24.41
CA ALA A 483 -22.17 9.04 25.09
C ALA A 483 -23.27 8.92 26.15
N THR A 484 -23.59 10.03 26.81
CA THR A 484 -24.61 10.12 27.85
C THR A 484 -26.02 10.12 27.24
N ASP A 485 -26.19 10.80 26.11
CA ASP A 485 -27.46 10.93 25.39
C ASP A 485 -27.83 9.67 24.60
N CYS A 486 -26.85 8.93 24.07
CA CYS A 486 -27.06 7.72 23.24
C CYS A 486 -27.48 6.46 24.03
N ALA A 487 -28.37 6.59 25.01
CA ALA A 487 -28.73 5.49 25.91
C ALA A 487 -29.37 4.27 25.21
N GLU A 488 -30.01 4.43 24.06
CA GLU A 488 -30.86 3.40 23.43
C GLU A 488 -30.22 2.66 22.24
N ARG A 489 -29.22 3.23 21.55
CA ARG A 489 -28.58 2.63 20.36
C ARG A 489 -27.25 1.93 20.73
N ASN A 490 -27.33 0.64 21.05
CA ASN A 490 -26.21 -0.15 21.57
C ASN A 490 -24.93 -0.11 20.70
N TYR A 491 -25.05 -0.17 19.37
CA TYR A 491 -23.90 -0.18 18.45
C TYR A 491 -23.14 1.15 18.41
N LYS A 492 -23.86 2.27 18.21
CA LYS A 492 -23.26 3.61 18.20
C LYS A 492 -22.61 3.96 19.55
N ARG A 493 -23.24 3.52 20.65
CA ARG A 493 -22.69 3.68 21.99
C ARG A 493 -21.36 2.94 22.17
N LEU A 494 -21.24 1.73 21.62
CA LEU A 494 -19.98 0.97 21.64
C LEU A 494 -18.85 1.74 20.93
N HIS A 495 -19.14 2.29 19.75
CA HIS A 495 -18.17 3.08 18.98
C HIS A 495 -17.73 4.35 19.71
N ILE A 496 -18.67 5.10 20.30
CA ILE A 496 -18.37 6.28 21.12
C ILE A 496 -17.46 5.91 22.30
N LEU A 497 -17.79 4.83 23.02
CA LEU A 497 -16.98 4.35 24.15
C LEU A 497 -15.58 3.90 23.69
N GLY A 498 -15.47 3.24 22.54
CA GLY A 498 -14.19 2.86 21.93
C GLY A 498 -13.31 4.08 21.62
N LEU A 499 -13.88 5.14 21.01
CA LEU A 499 -13.16 6.39 20.75
C LEU A 499 -12.76 7.12 22.04
N LEU A 500 -13.63 7.15 23.05
CA LEU A 500 -13.30 7.71 24.37
C LEU A 500 -12.15 6.94 25.05
N VAL A 501 -12.15 5.61 24.97
CA VAL A 501 -11.06 4.76 25.47
C VAL A 501 -9.75 5.07 24.74
N ALA A 502 -9.79 5.25 23.42
CA ALA A 502 -8.61 5.65 22.64
C ALA A 502 -8.11 7.04 23.06
N ALA A 503 -9.00 8.03 23.15
CA ALA A 503 -8.67 9.40 23.54
C ALA A 503 -8.07 9.46 24.95
N LEU A 504 -8.69 8.82 25.94
CA LEU A 504 -8.20 8.79 27.32
C LEU A 504 -6.88 8.03 27.49
N ARG A 505 -6.55 7.11 26.58
CA ARG A 505 -5.27 6.42 26.59
C ARG A 505 -4.12 7.34 26.16
N ILE A 506 -4.41 8.28 25.24
CA ILE A 506 -3.42 9.16 24.59
C ILE A 506 -3.34 10.53 25.28
N VAL A 507 -4.45 11.02 25.85
CA VAL A 507 -4.58 12.36 26.42
C VAL A 507 -3.42 12.70 27.36
N GLN A 508 -2.86 13.90 27.16
CA GLN A 508 -1.82 14.46 28.01
C GLN A 508 -2.46 15.46 28.97
N VAL A 509 -2.03 15.41 30.24
CA VAL A 509 -2.52 16.31 31.28
C VAL A 509 -1.56 17.49 31.39
N ASP A 510 -2.07 18.68 31.07
CA ASP A 510 -1.39 19.96 31.26
C ASP A 510 -2.26 20.90 32.13
N ALA A 511 -1.72 22.07 32.49
CA ALA A 511 -2.42 22.98 33.42
C ALA A 511 -3.77 23.46 32.87
N SER A 512 -3.90 23.60 31.54
CA SER A 512 -5.11 24.12 30.88
C SER A 512 -6.19 23.05 30.67
N SER A 513 -5.79 21.79 30.44
CA SER A 513 -6.73 20.67 30.25
C SER A 513 -7.31 20.10 31.55
N LYS A 514 -6.71 20.44 32.70
CA LYS A 514 -7.00 19.83 33.99
C LYS A 514 -8.48 19.90 34.38
N GLU A 515 -9.08 21.09 34.32
CA GLU A 515 -10.47 21.31 34.76
C GLU A 515 -11.49 20.61 33.84
N LYS A 516 -11.31 20.77 32.53
CA LYS A 516 -12.14 20.12 31.50
C LYS A 516 -12.09 18.60 31.60
N LEU A 517 -10.89 18.04 31.74
CA LEU A 517 -10.70 16.61 31.92
C LEU A 517 -11.32 16.12 33.24
N THR A 518 -11.23 16.89 34.32
CA THR A 518 -11.86 16.56 35.61
C THR A 518 -13.37 16.37 35.45
N SER A 519 -14.06 17.34 34.83
CA SER A 519 -15.49 17.26 34.58
C SER A 519 -15.86 16.09 33.67
N ALA A 520 -15.08 15.84 32.62
CA ALA A 520 -15.28 14.68 31.74
C ALA A 520 -15.13 13.35 32.48
N LEU A 521 -14.14 13.21 33.38
CA LEU A 521 -13.90 12.00 34.15
C LEU A 521 -15.04 11.71 35.13
N GLU A 522 -15.67 12.73 35.73
CA GLU A 522 -16.86 12.57 36.58
C GLU A 522 -18.04 12.02 35.78
N ALA A 523 -18.38 12.68 34.66
CA ALA A 523 -19.49 12.27 33.80
C ALA A 523 -19.30 10.83 33.27
N LEU A 524 -18.08 10.50 32.83
CA LEU A 524 -17.75 9.15 32.35
C LEU A 524 -17.82 8.10 33.47
N SER A 525 -17.45 8.46 34.69
CA SER A 525 -17.60 7.57 35.86
C SER A 525 -19.06 7.25 36.10
N GLU A 526 -19.92 8.27 36.17
CA GLU A 526 -21.35 8.12 36.41
C GLU A 526 -22.00 7.26 35.31
N LEU A 527 -21.73 7.58 34.04
CA LEU A 527 -22.22 6.83 32.89
C LEU A 527 -21.80 5.36 32.94
N SER A 528 -20.53 5.10 33.22
CA SER A 528 -19.97 3.74 33.26
C SER A 528 -20.53 2.91 34.42
N ILE A 529 -20.71 3.52 35.59
CA ILE A 529 -21.30 2.87 36.76
C ILE A 529 -22.77 2.53 36.49
N LYS A 530 -23.52 3.47 35.90
CA LYS A 530 -24.92 3.25 35.50
C LYS A 530 -25.02 2.09 34.51
N LEU A 531 -24.24 2.11 33.44
CA LEU A 531 -24.17 1.04 32.45
C LEU A 531 -23.91 -0.34 33.05
N MET A 532 -22.91 -0.42 33.93
CA MET A 532 -22.54 -1.68 34.55
C MET A 532 -23.62 -2.20 35.50
N THR A 533 -24.27 -1.30 36.23
CA THR A 533 -25.37 -1.64 37.12
C THR A 533 -26.59 -2.12 36.32
N ASP A 534 -27.00 -1.38 35.29
CA ASP A 534 -28.10 -1.74 34.39
C ASP A 534 -27.89 -3.11 33.74
N MET A 535 -26.68 -3.41 33.26
CA MET A 535 -26.32 -4.72 32.69
C MET A 535 -26.41 -5.85 33.72
N THR A 536 -26.09 -5.57 34.97
CA THR A 536 -26.15 -6.56 36.06
C THR A 536 -27.59 -6.80 36.49
N GLU A 537 -28.39 -5.74 36.65
CA GLU A 537 -29.79 -5.81 37.05
C GLU A 537 -30.65 -6.51 35.98
N LYS A 538 -30.43 -6.22 34.70
CA LYS A 538 -31.13 -6.87 33.59
C LYS A 538 -30.66 -8.30 33.32
N SER A 539 -29.56 -8.75 33.94
CA SER A 539 -28.95 -10.07 33.70
C SER A 539 -28.57 -10.35 32.24
N GLU A 540 -28.40 -9.31 31.42
CA GLU A 540 -28.03 -9.37 30.00
C GLU A 540 -26.69 -8.65 29.73
N PRO A 541 -25.57 -9.13 30.30
CA PRO A 541 -24.28 -8.51 30.03
C PRO A 541 -23.89 -8.76 28.57
N LYS A 542 -23.63 -7.69 27.80
CA LYS A 542 -23.04 -7.78 26.46
C LYS A 542 -21.52 -7.80 26.60
N GLN A 543 -20.88 -8.84 26.07
CA GLN A 543 -19.44 -9.06 26.31
C GLN A 543 -18.58 -7.91 25.80
N HIS A 544 -18.83 -7.42 24.57
CA HIS A 544 -18.11 -6.28 24.00
C HIS A 544 -18.25 -5.09 24.97
N LEU A 545 -19.47 -4.54 25.12
CA LEU A 545 -19.76 -3.36 25.94
C LEU A 545 -19.16 -3.43 27.35
N LEU A 546 -19.17 -4.60 27.98
CA LEU A 546 -18.56 -4.80 29.30
C LEU A 546 -17.04 -4.58 29.28
N VAL A 547 -16.34 -5.01 28.23
CA VAL A 547 -14.90 -4.76 28.03
C VAL A 547 -14.62 -3.27 27.89
N GLU A 548 -15.34 -2.53 27.04
CA GLU A 548 -15.09 -1.08 26.89
C GLU A 548 -15.43 -0.32 28.17
N VAL A 549 -16.53 -0.65 28.86
CA VAL A 549 -16.87 -0.03 30.16
C VAL A 549 -15.79 -0.32 31.20
N CYS A 550 -15.25 -1.54 31.24
CA CYS A 550 -14.15 -1.88 32.14
C CYS A 550 -12.88 -1.07 31.81
N ASP A 551 -12.52 -0.97 30.51
CA ASP A 551 -11.38 -0.18 30.07
C ASP A 551 -11.53 1.30 30.39
N LEU A 552 -12.74 1.82 30.20
CA LEU A 552 -13.07 3.20 30.52
C LEU A 552 -12.90 3.49 32.00
N LEU A 553 -13.45 2.66 32.90
CA LEU A 553 -13.27 2.81 34.35
C LEU A 553 -11.81 2.71 34.80
N LEU A 554 -11.03 1.79 34.20
CA LEU A 554 -9.60 1.66 34.50
C LEU A 554 -8.81 2.89 34.03
N LEU A 555 -9.12 3.42 32.85
CA LEU A 555 -8.51 4.64 32.33
C LEU A 555 -8.91 5.86 33.14
N VAL A 556 -10.17 5.97 33.55
CA VAL A 556 -10.66 7.01 34.46
C VAL A 556 -9.87 6.98 35.75
N ALA A 557 -9.70 5.80 36.38
CA ALA A 557 -8.89 5.66 37.59
C ALA A 557 -7.45 6.16 37.43
N LYS A 558 -6.83 5.82 36.29
CA LYS A 558 -5.49 6.26 35.93
C LYS A 558 -5.43 7.78 35.73
N GLN A 559 -6.38 8.36 35.01
CA GLN A 559 -6.37 9.78 34.69
C GLN A 559 -6.76 10.66 35.88
N CYS A 560 -7.67 10.21 36.77
CA CYS A 560 -7.92 10.88 38.05
C CYS A 560 -6.64 11.00 38.88
N ALA A 561 -5.81 9.96 38.91
CA ALA A 561 -4.52 10.00 39.60
C ALA A 561 -3.53 11.00 38.96
N ASN A 562 -3.51 11.09 37.62
CA ASN A 562 -2.66 12.05 36.89
C ASN A 562 -3.08 13.51 37.13
N VAL A 563 -4.39 13.75 37.25
CA VAL A 563 -4.98 15.06 37.54
C VAL A 563 -4.90 15.40 39.04
N GLY A 564 -4.73 14.41 39.91
CA GLY A 564 -4.75 14.60 41.37
C GLY A 564 -6.18 14.77 41.93
N MET A 565 -7.16 14.19 41.24
CA MET A 565 -8.56 14.10 41.65
C MET A 565 -8.80 12.80 42.43
N GLU A 566 -9.69 12.83 43.43
CA GLU A 566 -10.19 11.61 44.05
C GLU A 566 -11.07 10.84 43.05
N CYS A 567 -10.69 9.59 42.76
CA CYS A 567 -11.37 8.84 41.71
C CYS A 567 -12.81 8.47 42.11
N PRO A 568 -13.84 8.84 41.32
CA PRO A 568 -15.26 8.62 41.67
C PRO A 568 -15.67 7.14 41.85
N ILE A 569 -14.84 6.21 41.37
CA ILE A 569 -15.09 4.77 41.49
C ILE A 569 -14.70 4.21 42.86
N ARG A 570 -13.85 4.91 43.63
CA ARG A 570 -13.35 4.42 44.92
C ARG A 570 -14.45 4.42 45.97
N GLY A 571 -14.60 3.32 46.70
CA GLY A 571 -15.63 3.17 47.73
C GLY A 571 -17.08 3.13 47.19
N ASN A 572 -17.27 3.00 45.88
CA ASN A 572 -18.61 2.91 45.30
C ASN A 572 -19.22 1.51 45.52
N GLY A 573 -20.08 1.39 46.54
CA GLY A 573 -20.68 0.11 46.93
C GLY A 573 -21.58 -0.53 45.87
N LYS A 574 -22.26 0.26 45.03
CA LYS A 574 -23.08 -0.28 43.92
C LYS A 574 -22.19 -0.91 42.86
N LEU A 575 -21.11 -0.22 42.49
CA LEU A 575 -20.14 -0.73 41.53
C LEU A 575 -19.45 -2.00 42.05
N GLU A 576 -19.09 -2.07 43.33
CA GLU A 576 -18.49 -3.26 43.95
C GLU A 576 -19.42 -4.49 43.88
N GLN A 577 -20.72 -4.29 44.16
CA GLN A 577 -21.72 -5.34 44.05
C GLN A 577 -21.87 -5.82 42.60
N SER A 578 -22.00 -4.89 41.64
CA SER A 578 -22.10 -5.20 40.21
C SER A 578 -20.88 -5.97 39.69
N LEU A 579 -19.67 -5.53 40.03
CA LEU A 579 -18.42 -6.20 39.65
C LEU A 579 -18.31 -7.61 40.24
N THR A 580 -18.74 -7.80 41.48
CA THR A 580 -18.72 -9.10 42.16
C THR A 580 -19.70 -10.07 41.51
N SER A 581 -20.92 -9.61 41.20
CA SER A 581 -21.93 -10.39 40.48
C SER A 581 -21.44 -10.77 39.08
N LEU A 582 -20.90 -9.81 38.32
CA LEU A 582 -20.39 -10.04 36.96
C LEU A 582 -19.19 -11.00 36.95
N ARG A 583 -18.29 -10.94 37.93
CA ARG A 583 -17.14 -11.85 38.05
C ARG A 583 -17.54 -13.32 38.16
N ASN A 584 -18.71 -13.60 38.73
CA ASN A 584 -19.21 -14.96 38.94
C ASN A 584 -19.98 -15.53 37.73
N THR A 585 -20.23 -14.73 36.70
CA THR A 585 -20.91 -15.18 35.47
C THR A 585 -20.01 -16.05 34.59
N LYS A 586 -20.63 -16.89 33.74
CA LYS A 586 -19.89 -17.77 32.80
C LYS A 586 -19.04 -16.98 31.79
N MET A 587 -19.51 -15.82 31.34
CA MET A 587 -18.81 -14.99 30.34
C MET A 587 -17.51 -14.37 30.87
N SER A 588 -17.46 -14.05 32.17
CA SER A 588 -16.28 -13.49 32.85
C SER A 588 -15.14 -14.49 33.08
N LYS A 589 -15.28 -15.74 32.62
CA LYS A 589 -14.23 -16.76 32.72
C LYS A 589 -13.14 -16.61 31.66
N ARG A 590 -13.36 -15.82 30.60
CA ARG A 590 -12.33 -15.48 29.61
C ARG A 590 -11.20 -14.69 30.30
N LYS A 591 -9.94 -15.10 30.08
CA LYS A 591 -8.74 -14.53 30.73
C LYS A 591 -8.68 -12.99 30.75
N PRO A 592 -8.91 -12.26 29.63
CA PRO A 592 -8.74 -10.81 29.62
C PRO A 592 -9.78 -10.09 30.48
N LEU A 593 -11.05 -10.44 30.34
CA LEU A 593 -12.15 -9.82 31.10
C LEU A 593 -12.03 -10.11 32.60
N LYS A 594 -11.66 -11.35 32.98
CA LYS A 594 -11.41 -11.72 34.38
C LYS A 594 -10.34 -10.84 35.03
N ALA A 595 -9.27 -10.55 34.31
CA ALA A 595 -8.18 -9.70 34.79
C ALA A 595 -8.64 -8.24 34.98
N LYS A 596 -9.41 -7.69 34.02
CA LYS A 596 -9.96 -6.33 34.11
C LYS A 596 -10.92 -6.17 35.29
N LEU A 597 -11.86 -7.11 35.47
CA LEU A 597 -12.80 -7.12 36.60
C LEU A 597 -12.06 -7.22 37.96
N ALA A 598 -11.02 -8.05 38.04
CA ALA A 598 -10.21 -8.16 39.25
C ALA A 598 -9.42 -6.88 39.56
N ALA A 599 -8.87 -6.22 38.52
CA ALA A 599 -8.17 -4.95 38.66
C ALA A 599 -9.12 -3.83 39.13
N LEU A 600 -10.34 -3.79 38.59
CA LEU A 600 -11.37 -2.83 39.00
C LEU A 600 -11.85 -3.07 40.43
N LEU A 601 -12.12 -4.32 40.82
CA LEU A 601 -12.47 -4.62 42.22
C LEU A 601 -11.38 -4.12 43.18
N LYS A 602 -10.11 -4.32 42.83
CA LYS A 602 -8.99 -3.80 43.62
C LYS A 602 -8.96 -2.26 43.63
N SER A 603 -9.25 -1.58 42.53
CA SER A 603 -9.28 -0.12 42.50
C SER A 603 -10.45 0.47 43.29
N VAL A 604 -11.59 -0.23 43.36
CA VAL A 604 -12.75 0.18 44.17
C VAL A 604 -12.48 -0.03 45.67
N GLN A 605 -11.84 -1.14 46.04
CA GLN A 605 -11.57 -1.54 47.43
C GLN A 605 -10.34 -0.87 48.07
N THR A 606 -9.51 -0.17 47.30
CA THR A 606 -8.29 0.47 47.83
C THR A 606 -8.63 1.77 48.56
N THR A 607 -8.52 1.73 49.89
CA THR A 607 -8.64 2.90 50.77
C THR A 607 -7.26 3.59 50.91
N SER A 608 -7.21 4.88 50.55
CA SER A 608 -6.08 5.82 50.69
C SER A 608 -5.00 5.89 49.58
N VAL A 609 -4.64 7.13 49.24
CA VAL A 609 -3.56 7.58 48.35
C VAL A 609 -2.25 7.58 49.13
N ASN A 610 -1.23 6.84 48.67
CA ASN A 610 0.14 6.99 49.17
C ASN A 610 0.94 7.75 48.10
N PRO A 611 1.37 9.01 48.31
CA PRO A 611 1.93 9.87 47.26
C PRO A 611 3.39 9.55 46.89
N SER A 612 3.89 8.34 47.16
CA SER A 612 5.33 8.03 47.06
C SER A 612 5.69 6.71 46.35
N ALA A 613 4.82 6.17 45.50
CA ALA A 613 5.20 5.06 44.62
C ALA A 613 5.71 5.59 43.27
N LYS A 614 7.04 5.70 43.12
CA LYS A 614 7.70 5.98 41.83
C LYS A 614 7.23 5.01 40.75
N PRO A 615 7.08 5.44 39.49
CA PRO A 615 6.71 4.52 38.41
C PRO A 615 7.83 3.50 38.22
N ALA A 616 7.46 2.22 38.21
CA ALA A 616 8.37 1.14 37.83
C ALA A 616 8.88 1.40 36.41
N LYS A 617 10.18 1.64 36.27
CA LYS A 617 10.86 1.74 34.97
C LYS A 617 10.63 0.45 34.19
N SER A 618 9.78 0.50 33.18
CA SER A 618 9.83 -0.43 32.06
C SER A 618 11.20 -0.25 31.39
N LYS A 619 12.08 -1.24 31.54
CA LYS A 619 13.31 -1.33 30.75
C LYS A 619 12.91 -1.56 29.29
N ARG A 620 12.81 -0.48 28.52
CA ARG A 620 12.99 -0.52 27.05
C ARG A 620 14.40 -1.04 26.80
N LYS A 621 14.51 -2.30 26.33
CA LYS A 621 15.76 -2.85 25.82
C LYS A 621 15.97 -2.25 24.44
N SER A 622 16.77 -1.20 24.36
CA SER A 622 17.31 -0.67 23.11
C SER A 622 18.38 -1.64 22.60
N THR A 623 18.11 -2.34 21.51
CA THR A 623 19.15 -3.01 20.72
C THR A 623 19.66 -2.03 19.69
N ALA A 624 20.82 -1.43 19.97
CA ALA A 624 21.71 -0.83 18.98
C ALA A 624 23.04 -1.60 19.02
N MET A 625 23.59 -1.83 17.83
CA MET A 625 24.72 -2.69 17.49
C MET A 625 26.11 -2.12 17.87
N ASN A 626 27.11 -3.01 17.73
CA ASN A 626 28.57 -2.88 17.81
C ASN A 626 29.15 -3.11 19.21
N GLY A 627 30.12 -4.00 19.42
CA GLY A 627 30.94 -4.80 18.53
C GLY A 627 32.15 -5.27 19.36
N ASP A 628 32.73 -6.41 18.95
CA ASP A 628 34.01 -6.96 19.43
C ASP A 628 34.00 -7.84 20.69
N ALA A 629 34.03 -9.17 20.48
CA ALA A 629 34.91 -10.11 21.19
C ALA A 629 34.70 -11.55 20.67
N THR A 630 35.78 -12.12 20.15
CA THR A 630 36.01 -13.50 19.66
C THR A 630 35.35 -14.66 20.44
N PRO A 631 34.96 -15.77 19.77
CA PRO A 631 34.34 -16.92 20.42
C PRO A 631 35.39 -17.94 20.93
N LYS A 632 35.35 -18.26 22.24
CA LYS A 632 36.03 -19.45 22.79
C LYS A 632 35.08 -20.63 22.87
N LYS A 633 35.48 -21.70 22.18
CA LYS A 633 34.89 -23.04 22.11
C LYS A 633 34.62 -23.63 23.51
N HIS A 634 33.41 -24.12 23.75
CA HIS A 634 33.13 -25.09 24.81
C HIS A 634 33.19 -26.51 24.25
N ALA A 635 34.18 -27.26 24.71
CA ALA A 635 34.31 -28.70 24.51
C ALA A 635 33.61 -29.46 25.66
N ARG A 636 33.04 -30.61 25.27
CA ARG A 636 32.42 -31.68 26.06
C ARG A 636 33.12 -32.05 27.38
N LYS A 637 32.29 -32.46 28.35
CA LYS A 637 32.34 -33.66 29.24
C LYS A 637 31.08 -33.57 30.11
N SER A 638 30.25 -34.57 30.35
CA SER A 638 30.33 -36.04 30.28
C SER A 638 29.00 -36.60 29.80
#